data_AF-A0A2E6GMM5-F1
#
_entry.id   AF-A0A2E6GMM5-F1
#
_cell.length_a   1.000
_cell.length_b   1.000
_cell.length_c   1.000
_cell.angle_alpha   90.00
_cell.angle_beta   90.00
_cell.angle_gamma   90.00
#
_symmetry.space_group_name_H-M   'P 1'
#
loop_
_entity.id
_entity.type
_entity.pdbx_description
1 polymer ?
#
loop_
_entity_poly.entity_id
_entity_poly.type
_entity_poly.pdbx_seq_one_letter_code
_entity_poly.pdbx_strand_id
1 'polypeptide(L)'
;MPLTIETFSNVKGGNSFYKAICHPIAARKAHSFLDMLSSSGPVAIYDPQGFYSGFEEFYDVSEINFVGSYVQDTARIGNLVAGLTAQPVTDLPDCAAPTLLIASFDSSKLQDHIAHLIPERCRVVSFDEFRLEDALLTNKRSYLDSRNFATNFAFLRDDLGARTRISTANYWSGYGAESVALHLILFSDDGGVLAEWDETLAEGASAVTIDSREIRQRFDLDNFTGQLFIHAIGVVGHDIVKYALDTWDDEGAELSSTHDANAWPSDLYAGLPAPKSDEEVVLWIQNSHPSPIPAGEIGLNLMGKDEVVYLDEPIPGFGTYRLAVNEFLSEAEWPQQIEVQAGKHFVRPRYEITSSNNARRIAHVNVERVDLKPDPGIPELGNLMGKGYILPGPILPSKTWQSVVLPTPMATCQNDLPIAALAIDASGQEIARHNFGRLPRDHETSLDIEQMLNGHGALPHGSGHIELIYDFADGGDADGWLHGIFRYENRETGHVAETSFGAHIFNTILTYKDEPQSYNGPPPGLSTRLFLRLGEDPLDTLCHLIYPASTPWHPVSETKLTLFGHDGSEIAAEKIAIPCGGSAHLRYHDIFSADDRRKASVGAYIVIRDTTCRLFGYHGLVAENGAFSLDHMFGF
;
A
#
# COMPACT_ATOMS: atom_id res chain seq x y z
N MET A 1 -1.62 21.19 9.90
CA MET A 1 -2.58 21.21 8.82
C MET A 1 -2.21 20.16 7.77
N PRO A 2 -3.16 19.30 7.37
CA PRO A 2 -2.99 18.34 6.30
C PRO A 2 -2.48 18.98 5.01
N LEU A 3 -1.68 18.24 4.25
CA LEU A 3 -1.25 18.64 2.92
C LEU A 3 -2.46 18.72 1.97
N THR A 4 -2.55 19.80 1.18
CA THR A 4 -3.68 20.02 0.28
C THR A 4 -3.45 19.43 -1.10
N ILE A 5 -2.20 19.08 -1.45
CA ILE A 5 -1.88 18.41 -2.71
C ILE A 5 -2.68 17.12 -2.89
N GLU A 6 -3.23 16.94 -4.10
CA GLU A 6 -3.88 15.69 -4.52
C GLU A 6 -2.78 14.65 -4.77
N THR A 7 -2.72 13.58 -3.97
CA THR A 7 -1.75 12.48 -4.16
C THR A 7 -2.31 11.43 -5.12
N PHE A 8 -3.60 11.11 -4.99
CA PHE A 8 -4.31 10.09 -5.77
C PHE A 8 -5.80 10.44 -5.92
N SER A 9 -6.40 10.03 -7.03
CA SER A 9 -7.85 10.06 -7.24
C SER A 9 -8.33 8.83 -7.99
N ASN A 10 -9.48 8.27 -7.60
CA ASN A 10 -10.09 7.14 -8.30
C ASN A 10 -10.44 7.45 -9.76
N VAL A 11 -10.56 8.73 -10.14
CA VAL A 11 -10.92 9.15 -11.49
C VAL A 11 -9.69 9.33 -12.38
N LYS A 12 -8.62 9.94 -11.84
CA LYS A 12 -7.43 10.32 -12.60
C LYS A 12 -6.25 9.36 -12.39
N GLY A 13 -6.31 8.50 -11.37
CA GLY A 13 -5.20 7.70 -10.89
C GLY A 13 -4.24 8.51 -10.00
N GLY A 14 -3.00 8.03 -9.91
CA GLY A 14 -1.94 8.64 -9.14
C GLY A 14 -1.43 9.96 -9.72
N ASN A 15 -1.11 10.92 -8.86
CA ASN A 15 -0.56 12.21 -9.28
C ASN A 15 0.95 12.11 -9.53
N SER A 16 1.34 12.11 -10.80
CA SER A 16 2.75 12.08 -11.21
C SER A 16 3.52 13.35 -10.82
N PHE A 17 2.85 14.51 -10.73
CA PHE A 17 3.50 15.74 -10.27
C PHE A 17 3.95 15.61 -8.81
N TYR A 18 3.09 15.07 -7.92
CA TYR A 18 3.44 14.77 -6.53
C TYR A 18 4.69 13.89 -6.45
N LYS A 19 4.69 12.73 -7.15
CA LYS A 19 5.86 11.85 -7.15
C LYS A 19 7.11 12.52 -7.73
N ALA A 20 6.97 13.37 -8.74
CA ALA A 20 8.09 14.06 -9.36
C ALA A 20 8.78 15.03 -8.39
N ILE A 21 8.00 15.83 -7.66
CA ILE A 21 8.56 16.81 -6.72
C ILE A 21 9.01 16.18 -5.40
N CYS A 22 8.46 15.03 -5.02
CA CYS A 22 8.88 14.29 -3.83
C CYS A 22 9.97 13.23 -4.11
N HIS A 23 10.33 12.97 -5.37
CA HIS A 23 11.38 12.01 -5.69
C HIS A 23 12.72 12.47 -5.05
N PRO A 24 13.43 11.63 -4.28
CA PRO A 24 14.60 12.08 -3.52
C PRO A 24 15.69 12.79 -4.35
N ILE A 25 16.01 12.27 -5.55
CA ILE A 25 16.96 12.94 -6.46
C ILE A 25 16.46 14.32 -6.94
N ALA A 26 15.17 14.45 -7.29
CA ALA A 26 14.61 15.73 -7.70
C ALA A 26 14.60 16.71 -6.52
N ALA A 27 14.30 16.24 -5.30
CA ALA A 27 14.30 17.05 -4.10
C ALA A 27 15.68 17.63 -3.76
N ARG A 28 16.74 16.83 -3.87
CA ARG A 28 18.12 17.32 -3.71
C ARG A 28 18.44 18.46 -4.69
N LYS A 29 18.01 18.33 -5.94
CA LYS A 29 18.18 19.37 -6.98
C LYS A 29 17.29 20.59 -6.72
N ALA A 30 16.09 20.39 -6.19
CA ALA A 30 15.14 21.46 -5.88
C ALA A 30 15.70 22.43 -4.84
N HIS A 31 16.46 21.97 -3.84
CA HIS A 31 17.12 22.87 -2.89
C HIS A 31 18.09 23.84 -3.57
N SER A 32 18.96 23.36 -4.46
CA SER A 32 19.86 24.24 -5.23
C SER A 32 19.10 25.19 -6.16
N PHE A 33 17.96 24.75 -6.70
CA PHE A 33 17.08 25.58 -7.51
C PHE A 33 16.43 26.70 -6.69
N LEU A 34 15.99 26.42 -5.46
CA LEU A 34 15.46 27.41 -4.54
C LEU A 34 16.52 28.44 -4.15
N ASP A 35 17.73 28.02 -3.78
CA ASP A 35 18.85 28.93 -3.46
C ASP A 35 19.14 29.91 -4.62
N MET A 36 19.07 29.39 -5.86
CA MET A 36 19.20 30.20 -7.07
C MET A 36 18.06 31.21 -7.23
N LEU A 37 16.81 30.82 -6.97
CA LEU A 37 15.67 31.73 -7.01
C LEU A 37 15.77 32.81 -5.92
N SER A 38 16.10 32.45 -4.69
CA SER A 38 16.26 33.37 -3.55
C SER A 38 17.34 34.43 -3.82
N SER A 39 18.41 34.05 -4.52
CA SER A 39 19.51 34.95 -4.88
C SER A 39 19.30 35.72 -6.20
N SER A 40 18.22 35.46 -6.94
CA SER A 40 17.95 36.06 -8.25
C SER A 40 17.31 37.47 -8.18
N GLY A 41 17.04 37.99 -6.98
CA GLY A 41 16.32 39.25 -6.79
C GLY A 41 14.81 39.09 -7.00
N PRO A 42 14.08 40.11 -7.51
CA PRO A 42 12.66 39.99 -7.76
C PRO A 42 12.32 38.89 -8.79
N VAL A 43 11.37 38.02 -8.46
CA VAL A 43 10.91 36.91 -9.30
C VAL A 43 9.44 37.12 -9.67
N ALA A 44 9.11 36.95 -10.95
CA ALA A 44 7.73 36.76 -11.39
C ALA A 44 7.45 35.27 -11.52
N ILE A 45 6.24 34.83 -11.17
CA ILE A 45 5.80 33.44 -11.38
C ILE A 45 4.72 33.37 -12.43
N TYR A 46 4.86 32.41 -13.34
CA TYR A 46 3.82 31.95 -14.26
C TYR A 46 3.44 30.50 -13.91
N ASP A 47 2.21 30.30 -13.43
CA ASP A 47 1.72 28.98 -13.01
C ASP A 47 0.54 28.52 -13.90
N PRO A 48 0.83 28.03 -15.12
CA PRO A 48 -0.20 27.66 -16.08
C PRO A 48 -1.05 26.46 -15.65
N GLN A 49 -0.48 25.55 -14.85
CA GLN A 49 -1.06 24.24 -14.55
C GLN A 49 -1.54 24.10 -13.10
N GLY A 50 -1.21 25.03 -12.21
CA GLY A 50 -1.64 24.97 -10.81
C GLY A 50 -0.70 24.16 -9.95
N PHE A 51 0.57 24.09 -10.33
CA PHE A 51 1.54 23.22 -9.67
C PHE A 51 2.28 23.92 -8.55
N TYR A 52 2.33 25.25 -8.56
CA TYR A 52 3.08 25.99 -7.56
C TYR A 52 2.62 25.71 -6.13
N SER A 53 1.30 25.65 -5.89
CA SER A 53 0.77 25.41 -4.54
C SER A 53 1.12 24.02 -4.01
N GLY A 54 1.21 23.01 -4.88
CA GLY A 54 1.68 21.70 -4.46
C GLY A 54 3.21 21.65 -4.23
N PHE A 55 3.96 22.51 -4.91
CA PHE A 55 5.40 22.65 -4.69
C PHE A 55 5.72 23.36 -3.36
N GLU A 56 5.04 24.47 -3.04
CA GLU A 56 5.28 25.22 -1.80
C GLU A 56 4.92 24.43 -0.53
N GLU A 57 4.13 23.35 -0.64
CA GLU A 57 3.84 22.47 0.49
C GLU A 57 5.06 21.66 0.98
N PHE A 58 6.02 21.39 0.10
CA PHE A 58 7.21 20.59 0.43
C PHE A 58 8.51 21.39 0.50
N TYR A 59 8.48 22.63 0.04
CA TYR A 59 9.67 23.44 -0.11
C TYR A 59 9.46 24.82 0.49
N ASP A 60 10.39 25.24 1.35
CA ASP A 60 10.38 26.60 1.89
C ASP A 60 10.72 27.59 0.78
N VAL A 61 9.72 28.39 0.41
CA VAL A 61 9.78 29.43 -0.62
C VAL A 61 9.76 30.84 -0.02
N SER A 62 9.82 30.96 1.32
CA SER A 62 9.64 32.23 2.03
C SER A 62 10.73 33.26 1.73
N GLU A 63 11.92 32.82 1.34
CA GLU A 63 13.03 33.69 0.97
C GLU A 63 12.96 34.21 -0.48
N ILE A 64 12.04 33.69 -1.30
CA ILE A 64 11.89 34.11 -2.69
C ILE A 64 11.04 35.38 -2.77
N ASN A 65 11.63 36.46 -3.30
CA ASN A 65 10.93 37.73 -3.47
C ASN A 65 10.02 37.73 -4.72
N PHE A 66 8.83 37.17 -4.59
CA PHE A 66 7.82 37.22 -5.64
C PHE A 66 7.23 38.64 -5.79
N VAL A 67 7.26 39.18 -7.01
CA VAL A 67 6.74 40.54 -7.33
C VAL A 67 5.65 40.56 -8.39
N GLY A 68 5.36 39.42 -9.02
CA GLY A 68 4.28 39.26 -9.99
C GLY A 68 3.85 37.80 -10.06
N SER A 69 2.55 37.56 -10.23
CA SER A 69 1.97 36.22 -10.31
C SER A 69 0.99 36.15 -11.46
N TYR A 70 1.19 35.19 -12.36
CA TYR A 70 0.52 35.12 -13.65
C TYR A 70 -0.05 33.72 -13.89
N VAL A 71 -1.27 33.67 -14.43
CA VAL A 71 -1.96 32.42 -14.77
C VAL A 71 -2.54 32.47 -16.17
N GLN A 72 -2.74 31.30 -16.77
CA GLN A 72 -3.38 31.16 -18.08
C GLN A 72 -4.89 30.89 -17.96
N ASP A 73 -5.31 30.16 -16.93
CA ASP A 73 -6.72 29.85 -16.69
C ASP A 73 -7.44 31.08 -16.12
N THR A 74 -8.45 31.55 -16.84
CA THR A 74 -9.27 32.70 -16.42
C THR A 74 -9.99 32.47 -15.10
N ALA A 75 -10.31 31.23 -14.75
CA ALA A 75 -10.93 30.90 -13.47
C ALA A 75 -9.98 31.03 -12.28
N ARG A 76 -8.66 31.12 -12.54
CA ARG A 76 -7.63 31.26 -11.50
C ARG A 76 -7.16 32.71 -11.32
N ILE A 77 -7.57 33.63 -12.19
CA ILE A 77 -7.28 35.06 -12.03
C ILE A 77 -7.94 35.56 -10.74
N GLY A 78 -7.19 36.30 -9.92
CA GLY A 78 -7.64 36.78 -8.63
C GLY A 78 -7.32 35.84 -7.46
N ASN A 79 -6.97 34.57 -7.72
CA ASN A 79 -6.54 33.64 -6.67
C ASN A 79 -5.17 34.04 -6.11
N LEU A 80 -4.88 33.62 -4.89
CA LEU A 80 -3.55 33.79 -4.30
C LEU A 80 -2.62 32.70 -4.84
N VAL A 81 -1.49 33.10 -5.43
CA VAL A 81 -0.40 32.22 -5.86
C VAL A 81 0.91 32.91 -5.49
N ALA A 82 1.79 32.22 -4.75
CA ALA A 82 3.02 32.79 -4.22
C ALA A 82 2.78 34.07 -3.37
N GLY A 83 1.70 34.09 -2.58
CA GLY A 83 1.31 35.24 -1.76
C GLY A 83 0.80 36.46 -2.53
N LEU A 84 0.64 36.37 -3.86
CA LEU A 84 0.20 37.47 -4.72
C LEU A 84 -1.11 37.14 -5.44
N THR A 85 -1.92 38.16 -5.70
CA THR A 85 -3.13 38.02 -6.52
C THR A 85 -2.74 37.74 -7.97
N ALA A 86 -3.08 36.55 -8.46
CA ALA A 86 -2.77 36.10 -9.81
C ALA A 86 -3.44 36.99 -10.87
N GLN A 87 -2.65 37.46 -11.82
CA GLN A 87 -3.05 38.25 -12.98
C GLN A 87 -3.13 37.37 -14.24
N PRO A 88 -3.87 37.77 -15.29
CA PRO A 88 -3.76 37.08 -16.57
C PRO A 88 -2.34 37.18 -17.12
N VAL A 89 -1.85 36.10 -17.73
CA VAL A 89 -0.51 36.07 -18.35
C VAL A 89 -0.30 37.14 -19.44
N THR A 90 -1.38 37.71 -19.99
CA THR A 90 -1.31 38.84 -20.93
C THR A 90 -0.72 40.11 -20.32
N ASP A 91 -0.71 40.23 -19.00
CA ASP A 91 -0.19 41.39 -18.27
C ASP A 91 1.30 41.19 -17.88
N LEU A 92 1.89 40.04 -18.25
CA LEU A 92 3.30 39.75 -18.05
C LEU A 92 4.26 40.79 -18.66
N PRO A 93 3.98 41.43 -19.82
CA PRO A 93 4.87 42.45 -20.40
C PRO A 93 5.12 43.67 -19.49
N ASP A 94 4.18 43.96 -18.57
CA ASP A 94 4.29 45.09 -17.64
C ASP A 94 5.14 44.74 -16.39
N CYS A 95 5.58 43.49 -16.27
CA CYS A 95 6.43 43.03 -15.19
C CYS A 95 7.88 43.50 -15.36
N ALA A 96 8.46 44.08 -14.31
CA ALA A 96 9.87 44.48 -14.29
C ALA A 96 10.79 43.43 -13.64
N ALA A 97 10.29 42.24 -13.32
CA ALA A 97 11.09 41.20 -12.67
C ALA A 97 12.23 40.71 -13.61
N PRO A 98 13.49 40.68 -13.14
CA PRO A 98 14.59 40.15 -13.94
C PRO A 98 14.51 38.63 -14.18
N THR A 99 13.72 37.91 -13.39
CA THR A 99 13.56 36.45 -13.48
C THR A 99 12.08 36.07 -13.54
N LEU A 100 11.73 35.17 -14.46
CA LEU A 100 10.43 34.51 -14.57
C LEU A 100 10.56 33.03 -14.25
N LEU A 101 9.88 32.58 -13.20
CA LEU A 101 9.66 31.18 -12.89
C LEU A 101 8.43 30.67 -13.64
N ILE A 102 8.61 29.67 -14.51
CA ILE A 102 7.50 28.87 -15.02
C ILE A 102 7.33 27.66 -14.09
N ALA A 103 6.26 27.64 -13.29
CA ALA A 103 5.98 26.57 -12.33
C ALA A 103 5.40 25.34 -13.03
N SER A 104 6.19 24.70 -13.90
CA SER A 104 5.83 23.51 -14.64
C SER A 104 7.07 22.79 -15.18
N PHE A 105 6.96 21.47 -15.36
CA PHE A 105 7.92 20.65 -16.10
C PHE A 105 7.54 20.61 -17.59
N ASP A 106 8.49 20.21 -18.44
CA ASP A 106 8.35 20.25 -19.91
C ASP A 106 7.98 21.68 -20.38
N SER A 107 8.63 22.69 -19.77
CA SER A 107 8.18 24.08 -19.83
C SER A 107 8.48 24.75 -21.17
N SER A 108 9.33 24.17 -22.02
CA SER A 108 9.76 24.79 -23.28
C SER A 108 8.56 25.18 -24.16
N LYS A 109 7.56 24.29 -24.28
CA LYS A 109 6.34 24.57 -25.06
C LYS A 109 5.51 25.70 -24.45
N LEU A 110 5.44 25.76 -23.12
CA LEU A 110 4.72 26.81 -22.39
C LEU A 110 5.41 28.15 -22.56
N GLN A 111 6.74 28.16 -22.46
CA GLN A 111 7.58 29.34 -22.73
C GLN A 111 7.39 29.85 -24.16
N ASP A 112 7.40 28.97 -25.16
CA ASP A 112 7.19 29.34 -26.58
C ASP A 112 5.83 30.04 -26.80
N HIS A 113 4.76 29.56 -26.14
CA HIS A 113 3.43 30.17 -26.23
C HIS A 113 3.43 31.64 -25.76
N ILE A 114 4.21 31.95 -24.72
CA ILE A 114 4.24 33.29 -24.10
C ILE A 114 5.51 34.08 -24.46
N ALA A 115 6.35 33.58 -25.38
CA ALA A 115 7.64 34.19 -25.71
C ALA A 115 7.52 35.67 -26.10
N HIS A 116 6.43 36.04 -26.77
CA HIS A 116 6.11 37.40 -27.18
C HIS A 116 5.64 38.32 -26.04
N LEU A 117 5.33 37.76 -24.87
CA LEU A 117 4.89 38.47 -23.66
C LEU A 117 6.00 38.62 -22.62
N ILE A 118 7.08 37.83 -22.72
CA ILE A 118 8.18 37.86 -21.77
C ILE A 118 9.01 39.15 -21.98
N PRO A 119 9.23 39.98 -20.94
CA PRO A 119 10.03 41.20 -21.04
C PRO A 119 11.44 40.95 -21.59
N GLU A 120 11.96 41.89 -22.38
CA GLU A 120 13.33 41.80 -22.91
C GLU A 120 14.35 41.67 -21.76
N ARG A 121 15.25 40.68 -21.87
CA ARG A 121 16.31 40.35 -20.87
C ARG A 121 15.81 39.70 -19.56
N CYS A 122 14.53 39.33 -19.48
CA CYS A 122 14.06 38.48 -18.39
C CYS A 122 14.67 37.07 -18.51
N ARG A 123 15.30 36.57 -17.44
CA ARG A 123 15.79 35.20 -17.36
C ARG A 123 14.60 34.29 -17.07
N VAL A 124 14.38 33.29 -17.91
CA VAL A 124 13.33 32.28 -17.68
C VAL A 124 13.97 31.04 -17.05
N VAL A 125 13.35 30.54 -15.99
CA VAL A 125 13.68 29.28 -15.33
C VAL A 125 12.40 28.49 -15.07
N SER A 126 12.49 27.19 -14.86
CA SER A 126 11.31 26.35 -14.62
C SER A 126 11.63 25.16 -13.73
N PHE A 127 10.62 24.31 -13.49
CA PHE A 127 10.85 23.05 -12.80
C PHE A 127 11.73 22.08 -13.60
N ASP A 128 12.00 22.36 -14.89
CA ASP A 128 12.94 21.58 -15.68
C ASP A 128 14.36 21.56 -15.08
N GLU A 129 14.72 22.57 -14.28
CA GLU A 129 16.04 22.70 -13.62
C GLU A 129 16.32 21.61 -12.58
N PHE A 130 15.28 20.99 -12.01
CA PHE A 130 15.42 19.92 -11.00
C PHE A 130 14.84 18.57 -11.44
N ARG A 131 14.69 18.36 -12.75
CA ARG A 131 14.27 17.08 -13.29
C ARG A 131 15.22 15.94 -12.95
N LEU A 132 14.65 14.75 -12.89
CA LEU A 132 15.43 13.52 -13.01
C LEU A 132 16.16 13.48 -14.35
N GLU A 133 17.32 12.85 -14.35
CA GLU A 133 18.09 12.63 -15.56
C GLU A 133 17.42 11.59 -16.45
N ASP A 134 17.65 11.67 -17.76
CA ASP A 134 17.07 10.76 -18.76
C ASP A 134 17.30 9.27 -18.46
N ALA A 135 18.37 8.92 -17.74
CA ALA A 135 18.66 7.55 -17.35
C ALA A 135 17.63 6.97 -16.37
N LEU A 136 16.93 7.83 -15.62
CA LEU A 136 15.89 7.45 -14.66
C LEU A 136 14.47 7.54 -15.25
N LEU A 137 14.33 7.82 -16.55
CA LEU A 137 13.03 8.01 -17.19
C LEU A 137 12.70 6.86 -18.13
N THR A 138 11.55 6.23 -17.91
CA THR A 138 10.97 5.22 -18.81
C THR A 138 10.47 5.86 -20.11
N ASN A 139 9.76 6.99 -20.03
CA ASN A 139 9.29 7.80 -21.14
C ASN A 139 9.94 9.19 -21.12
N LYS A 140 10.98 9.36 -21.94
CA LYS A 140 11.74 10.61 -22.07
C LYS A 140 10.98 11.75 -22.77
N ARG A 141 9.84 11.46 -23.42
CA ARG A 141 9.09 12.47 -24.20
C ARG A 141 8.14 13.31 -23.35
N SER A 142 7.73 12.80 -22.20
CA SER A 142 6.81 13.49 -21.28
C SER A 142 7.26 13.18 -19.87
N TYR A 143 7.75 14.20 -19.17
CA TYR A 143 8.35 14.03 -17.85
C TYR A 143 7.35 13.47 -16.85
N LEU A 144 6.12 14.03 -16.84
CA LEU A 144 5.03 13.62 -15.94
C LEU A 144 4.24 12.41 -16.43
N ASP A 145 4.80 11.56 -17.29
CA ASP A 145 4.25 10.23 -17.56
C ASP A 145 4.34 9.38 -16.29
N SER A 146 3.26 8.70 -15.90
CA SER A 146 3.23 7.93 -14.65
C SER A 146 4.31 6.84 -14.58
N ARG A 147 4.71 6.29 -15.73
CA ARG A 147 5.77 5.26 -15.82
C ARG A 147 7.16 5.80 -15.53
N ASN A 148 7.36 7.11 -15.52
CA ASN A 148 8.60 7.73 -15.03
C ASN A 148 8.68 7.77 -13.51
N PHE A 149 7.57 7.47 -12.82
CA PHE A 149 7.48 7.52 -11.37
C PHE A 149 6.83 6.24 -10.84
N ALA A 150 7.28 5.11 -11.37
CA ALA A 150 6.96 3.80 -10.82
C ALA A 150 7.75 3.58 -9.53
N THR A 151 7.28 4.24 -8.46
CA THR A 151 7.96 4.32 -7.17
C THR A 151 7.11 3.79 -6.03
N ASN A 152 7.77 3.29 -4.98
CA ASN A 152 7.16 2.94 -3.69
C ASN A 152 8.21 3.03 -2.56
N PHE A 153 7.75 3.07 -1.32
CA PHE A 153 8.58 3.00 -0.11
C PHE A 153 8.37 1.66 0.61
N ALA A 154 9.40 1.17 1.27
CA ALA A 154 9.36 -0.04 2.07
C ALA A 154 10.07 0.16 3.41
N PHE A 155 9.50 -0.37 4.49
CA PHE A 155 10.20 -0.47 5.78
C PHE A 155 11.38 -1.43 5.66
N LEU A 156 12.54 -1.01 6.18
CA LEU A 156 13.75 -1.83 6.16
C LEU A 156 14.49 -1.70 7.48
N ARG A 157 14.86 -2.84 8.06
CA ARG A 157 15.56 -2.95 9.35
C ARG A 157 16.55 -4.11 9.32
N ASP A 158 17.75 -3.83 9.80
CA ASP A 158 18.76 -4.81 10.23
C ASP A 158 19.34 -4.33 11.56
N ASP A 159 18.66 -4.65 12.65
CA ASP A 159 19.00 -4.14 13.98
C ASP A 159 18.67 -5.16 15.07
N LEU A 160 19.61 -5.38 15.99
CA LEU A 160 19.45 -6.25 17.18
C LEU A 160 18.77 -7.60 16.88
N GLY A 161 19.19 -8.29 15.82
CA GLY A 161 18.64 -9.59 15.42
C GLY A 161 17.42 -9.50 14.53
N ALA A 162 16.71 -8.36 14.47
CA ALA A 162 15.59 -8.16 13.56
C ALA A 162 16.08 -7.93 12.12
N ARG A 163 15.37 -8.53 11.17
CA ARG A 163 15.70 -8.54 9.74
C ARG A 163 14.50 -8.20 8.89
N THR A 164 14.77 -7.77 7.67
CA THR A 164 13.75 -7.50 6.67
C THR A 164 14.16 -8.02 5.29
N ARG A 165 13.18 -8.47 4.51
CA ARG A 165 13.39 -8.92 3.14
C ARG A 165 12.21 -8.54 2.28
N ILE A 166 12.50 -7.82 1.22
CA ILE A 166 11.52 -7.48 0.19
C ILE A 166 11.57 -8.56 -0.88
N SER A 167 10.41 -9.07 -1.27
CA SER A 167 10.25 -10.03 -2.37
C SER A 167 9.21 -9.52 -3.37
N THR A 168 9.58 -9.48 -4.64
CA THR A 168 8.68 -9.14 -5.75
C THR A 168 9.07 -9.91 -7.01
N ALA A 169 8.44 -9.60 -8.15
CA ALA A 169 8.77 -10.17 -9.45
C ALA A 169 8.87 -9.08 -10.52
N ASN A 170 9.66 -9.33 -11.56
CA ASN A 170 9.64 -8.53 -12.79
C ASN A 170 8.38 -8.85 -13.61
N TYR A 171 7.20 -8.47 -13.11
CA TYR A 171 5.94 -8.70 -13.81
C TYR A 171 5.73 -7.78 -15.02
N TRP A 172 6.49 -6.68 -15.12
CA TRP A 172 6.47 -5.79 -16.29
C TRP A 172 6.94 -6.48 -17.56
N SER A 173 7.80 -7.48 -17.45
CA SER A 173 8.19 -8.35 -18.58
C SER A 173 6.97 -9.02 -19.24
N GLY A 174 5.91 -9.31 -18.47
CA GLY A 174 4.65 -9.85 -18.99
C GLY A 174 3.88 -8.86 -19.88
N TYR A 175 4.22 -7.58 -19.80
CA TYR A 175 3.72 -6.51 -20.67
C TYR A 175 4.72 -6.13 -21.78
N GLY A 176 5.85 -6.84 -21.89
CA GLY A 176 6.87 -6.62 -22.93
C GLY A 176 7.99 -5.67 -22.53
N ALA A 177 8.27 -5.49 -21.23
CA ALA A 177 9.48 -4.80 -20.80
C ALA A 177 10.74 -5.65 -21.03
N GLU A 178 11.80 -5.06 -21.59
CA GLU A 178 13.05 -5.75 -22.01
C GLU A 178 14.31 -5.20 -21.34
N SER A 179 14.20 -4.29 -20.36
CA SER A 179 15.38 -3.67 -19.68
C SER A 179 14.94 -3.00 -18.39
N VAL A 180 14.29 -3.74 -17.50
CA VAL A 180 13.83 -3.18 -16.23
C VAL A 180 15.01 -3.07 -15.26
N ALA A 181 15.13 -1.92 -14.60
CA ALA A 181 16.09 -1.70 -13.52
C ALA A 181 15.40 -1.05 -12.32
N LEU A 182 15.99 -1.19 -11.14
CA LEU A 182 15.57 -0.49 -9.93
C LEU A 182 16.66 0.51 -9.54
N HIS A 183 16.28 1.75 -9.30
CA HIS A 183 17.09 2.71 -8.57
C HIS A 183 16.62 2.72 -7.11
N LEU A 184 17.54 2.54 -6.18
CA LEU A 184 17.26 2.26 -4.76
C LEU A 184 18.00 3.23 -3.86
N ILE A 185 17.29 3.79 -2.88
CA ILE A 185 17.87 4.70 -1.86
C ILE A 185 17.40 4.24 -0.48
N LEU A 186 18.34 3.84 0.38
CA LEU A 186 18.07 3.50 1.77
C LEU A 186 18.29 4.73 2.65
N PHE A 187 17.26 5.10 3.40
CA PHE A 187 17.28 6.15 4.40
C PHE A 187 17.35 5.58 5.81
N SER A 188 18.07 6.24 6.71
CA SER A 188 18.04 6.03 8.16
C SER A 188 16.76 6.58 8.79
N ASP A 189 16.61 6.34 10.08
CA ASP A 189 15.55 6.91 10.93
C ASP A 189 15.52 8.45 10.92
N ASP A 190 16.69 9.09 10.87
CA ASP A 190 16.81 10.55 10.75
C ASP A 190 16.64 11.12 9.33
N GLY A 191 16.38 10.26 8.33
CA GLY A 191 16.22 10.66 6.93
C GLY A 191 17.54 10.85 6.16
N GLY A 192 18.68 10.58 6.79
CA GLY A 192 19.98 10.52 6.13
C GLY A 192 20.05 9.37 5.12
N VAL A 193 20.81 9.57 4.03
CA VAL A 193 21.03 8.50 3.04
C VAL A 193 22.13 7.56 3.54
N LEU A 194 21.78 6.30 3.79
CA LEU A 194 22.71 5.25 4.18
C LEU A 194 23.37 4.60 2.96
N ALA A 195 22.60 4.34 1.90
CA ALA A 195 23.09 3.74 0.67
C ALA A 195 22.22 4.13 -0.53
N GLU A 196 22.82 4.19 -1.73
CA GLU A 196 22.16 4.49 -3.00
C GLU A 196 22.80 3.65 -4.11
N TRP A 197 22.00 2.92 -4.89
CA TRP A 197 22.50 2.03 -5.94
C TRP A 197 21.45 1.68 -6.99
N ASP A 198 21.92 1.13 -8.12
CA ASP A 198 21.08 0.58 -9.17
C ASP A 198 21.16 -0.95 -9.20
N GLU A 199 20.02 -1.60 -9.45
CA GLU A 199 19.88 -3.05 -9.70
C GLU A 199 19.28 -3.30 -11.08
N THR A 200 20.01 -3.99 -11.95
CA THR A 200 19.45 -4.44 -13.24
C THR A 200 18.70 -5.74 -13.02
N LEU A 201 17.44 -5.80 -13.44
CA LEU A 201 16.65 -7.01 -13.34
C LEU A 201 16.98 -7.96 -14.50
N ALA A 202 16.83 -9.26 -14.27
CA ALA A 202 16.98 -10.25 -15.32
C ALA A 202 15.91 -10.05 -16.42
N GLU A 203 16.28 -10.38 -17.65
CA GLU A 203 15.38 -10.37 -18.79
C GLU A 203 14.21 -11.34 -18.57
N GLY A 204 13.00 -10.91 -18.92
CA GLY A 204 11.80 -11.72 -18.72
C GLY A 204 11.29 -11.73 -17.28
N ALA A 205 10.40 -12.67 -16.98
CA ALA A 205 9.85 -12.82 -15.64
C ALA A 205 10.92 -13.39 -14.72
N SER A 206 11.14 -12.79 -13.57
CA SER A 206 12.12 -13.22 -12.58
C SER A 206 11.70 -12.78 -11.19
N ALA A 207 12.17 -13.46 -10.14
CA ALA A 207 12.00 -12.99 -8.77
C ALA A 207 13.05 -11.90 -8.47
N VAL A 208 12.65 -10.95 -7.64
CA VAL A 208 13.53 -9.90 -7.12
C VAL A 208 13.49 -9.97 -5.61
N THR A 209 14.67 -10.03 -4.99
CA THR A 209 14.83 -10.08 -3.54
C THR A 209 15.79 -8.99 -3.11
N ILE A 210 15.43 -8.26 -2.06
CA ILE A 210 16.28 -7.26 -1.42
C ILE A 210 16.31 -7.60 0.07
N ASP A 211 17.44 -8.13 0.54
CA ASP A 211 17.64 -8.60 1.92
C ASP A 211 18.44 -7.55 2.72
N SER A 212 17.97 -7.19 3.91
CA SER A 212 18.60 -6.18 4.75
C SER A 212 20.04 -6.55 5.14
N ARG A 213 20.33 -7.85 5.30
CA ARG A 213 21.67 -8.34 5.67
C ARG A 213 22.65 -8.16 4.54
N GLU A 214 22.21 -8.44 3.31
CA GLU A 214 23.02 -8.27 2.11
C GLU A 214 23.33 -6.79 1.87
N ILE A 215 22.35 -5.91 2.07
CA ILE A 215 22.57 -4.45 1.98
C ILE A 215 23.58 -4.01 3.03
N ARG A 216 23.36 -4.40 4.29
CA ARG A 216 24.25 -4.05 5.39
C ARG A 216 25.69 -4.49 5.11
N GLN A 217 25.87 -5.72 4.65
CA GLN A 217 27.18 -6.26 4.29
C GLN A 217 27.79 -5.57 3.07
N ARG A 218 26.99 -5.32 2.02
CA ARG A 218 27.46 -4.72 0.76
C ARG A 218 27.98 -3.30 0.97
N PHE A 219 27.35 -2.54 1.84
CA PHE A 219 27.68 -1.13 2.07
C PHE A 219 28.42 -0.87 3.39
N ASP A 220 28.80 -1.92 4.12
CA ASP A 220 29.51 -1.83 5.42
C ASP A 220 28.78 -0.94 6.43
N LEU A 221 27.47 -1.17 6.59
CA LEU A 221 26.61 -0.38 7.45
C LEU A 221 26.57 -0.91 8.89
N ASP A 222 26.43 0.01 9.84
CA ASP A 222 26.00 -0.30 11.21
C ASP A 222 24.56 -0.85 11.22
N ASN A 223 24.06 -1.21 12.40
CA ASN A 223 22.64 -1.53 12.55
C ASN A 223 21.77 -0.35 12.09
N PHE A 224 20.64 -0.63 11.45
CA PHE A 224 19.73 0.42 10.99
C PHE A 224 18.27 0.01 11.11
N THR A 225 17.41 1.00 11.30
CA THR A 225 15.96 0.96 11.07
C THR A 225 15.61 2.18 10.24
N GLY A 226 14.91 1.99 9.14
CA GLY A 226 14.63 3.09 8.22
C GLY A 226 13.70 2.67 7.09
N GLN A 227 13.85 3.32 5.93
CA GLN A 227 13.00 3.07 4.78
C GLN A 227 13.78 3.04 3.47
N LEU A 228 13.40 2.12 2.60
CA LEU A 228 13.92 1.97 1.24
C LEU A 228 12.98 2.65 0.25
N PHE A 229 13.47 3.64 -0.48
CA PHE A 229 12.82 4.15 -1.67
C PHE A 229 13.18 3.28 -2.87
N ILE A 230 12.15 2.85 -3.62
CA ILE A 230 12.28 2.00 -4.80
C ILE A 230 11.74 2.77 -6.00
N HIS A 231 12.52 2.87 -7.06
CA HIS A 231 12.11 3.41 -8.36
C HIS A 231 12.39 2.39 -9.47
N ALA A 232 11.34 1.82 -10.06
CA ALA A 232 11.45 0.95 -11.23
C ALA A 232 11.50 1.75 -12.54
N ILE A 233 12.52 1.48 -13.35
CA ILE A 233 12.82 2.15 -14.62
C ILE A 233 12.65 1.15 -15.77
N GLY A 234 12.16 1.60 -16.93
CA GLY A 234 11.96 0.73 -18.09
C GLY A 234 10.66 -0.09 -18.02
N VAL A 235 9.73 0.30 -17.15
CA VAL A 235 8.48 -0.42 -16.91
C VAL A 235 7.48 -0.29 -18.07
N VAL A 236 6.66 -1.32 -18.27
CA VAL A 236 5.60 -1.35 -19.29
C VAL A 236 4.29 -1.86 -18.66
N GLY A 237 3.15 -1.38 -19.16
CA GLY A 237 1.83 -1.75 -18.65
C GLY A 237 1.34 -0.80 -17.55
N HIS A 238 2.04 -0.73 -16.42
CA HIS A 238 1.66 0.09 -15.27
C HIS A 238 2.85 0.58 -14.44
N ASP A 239 2.62 1.56 -13.58
CA ASP A 239 3.58 2.22 -12.68
C ASP A 239 3.56 1.67 -11.24
N ILE A 240 2.68 0.72 -10.94
CA ILE A 240 2.56 0.16 -9.59
C ILE A 240 3.76 -0.75 -9.27
N VAL A 241 4.47 -0.46 -8.17
CA VAL A 241 5.51 -1.32 -7.58
C VAL A 241 4.92 -2.07 -6.41
N LYS A 242 4.74 -3.38 -6.58
CA LYS A 242 4.16 -4.29 -5.59
C LYS A 242 5.26 -5.11 -4.95
N TYR A 243 5.18 -5.38 -3.66
CA TYR A 243 6.13 -6.25 -2.98
C TYR A 243 5.49 -6.93 -1.77
N ALA A 244 6.10 -8.02 -1.33
CA ALA A 244 5.92 -8.56 0.01
C ALA A 244 7.15 -8.22 0.86
N LEU A 245 6.94 -7.88 2.12
CA LEU A 245 7.98 -7.60 3.11
C LEU A 245 7.88 -8.65 4.21
N ASP A 246 8.90 -9.48 4.32
CA ASP A 246 9.11 -10.36 5.45
C ASP A 246 9.89 -9.66 6.54
N THR A 247 9.50 -9.88 7.80
CA THR A 247 10.24 -9.47 8.98
C THR A 247 10.41 -10.66 9.91
N TRP A 248 11.64 -10.92 10.36
CA TRP A 248 11.97 -12.05 11.22
C TRP A 248 13.15 -11.73 12.14
N ASP A 249 13.43 -12.62 13.08
CA ASP A 249 14.64 -12.58 13.91
C ASP A 249 15.60 -13.73 13.59
N ASP A 250 16.90 -13.54 13.85
CA ASP A 250 17.91 -14.58 13.59
C ASP A 250 17.70 -15.82 14.48
N GLU A 251 17.07 -15.66 15.65
CA GLU A 251 16.69 -16.73 16.56
C GLU A 251 15.53 -17.59 16.02
N GLY A 252 14.80 -17.09 15.02
CA GLY A 252 13.70 -17.76 14.34
C GLY A 252 12.39 -17.79 15.13
N ALA A 253 12.30 -17.11 16.27
CA ALA A 253 11.08 -17.04 17.09
C ALA A 253 10.04 -16.07 16.52
N GLU A 254 10.46 -15.16 15.64
CA GLU A 254 9.63 -14.13 15.04
C GLU A 254 9.53 -14.31 13.53
N LEU A 255 8.31 -14.25 13.02
CA LEU A 255 8.07 -14.30 11.60
C LEU A 255 6.79 -13.53 11.28
N SER A 256 6.87 -12.56 10.39
CA SER A 256 5.75 -11.75 9.98
C SER A 256 5.90 -11.36 8.52
N SER A 257 4.79 -11.02 7.90
CA SER A 257 4.80 -10.55 6.53
C SER A 257 3.71 -9.55 6.29
N THR A 258 4.06 -8.52 5.53
CA THR A 258 3.11 -7.59 4.94
C THR A 258 3.28 -7.60 3.42
N HIS A 259 2.31 -7.12 2.68
CA HIS A 259 2.48 -6.77 1.28
C HIS A 259 2.15 -5.29 1.08
N ASP A 260 2.69 -4.69 0.01
CA ASP A 260 2.29 -3.36 -0.40
C ASP A 260 2.20 -3.21 -1.91
N ALA A 261 1.31 -2.32 -2.32
CA ALA A 261 1.08 -1.87 -3.68
C ALA A 261 0.64 -0.39 -3.71
N ASN A 262 0.28 0.19 -2.56
CA ASN A 262 -0.14 1.57 -2.48
C ASN A 262 1.09 2.45 -2.21
N ALA A 263 1.41 3.34 -3.14
CA ALA A 263 2.51 4.29 -3.02
C ALA A 263 2.02 5.73 -2.78
N TRP A 264 0.79 5.89 -2.28
CA TRP A 264 0.12 7.18 -2.14
C TRP A 264 -0.22 7.46 -0.67
N PRO A 265 0.27 8.58 -0.11
CA PRO A 265 -0.14 9.03 1.21
C PRO A 265 -1.63 9.39 1.29
N SER A 266 -2.22 9.15 2.46
CA SER A 266 -3.62 9.44 2.77
C SER A 266 -3.75 10.41 3.94
N ASP A 267 -4.88 11.13 4.01
CA ASP A 267 -5.24 11.96 5.16
C ASP A 267 -5.38 11.12 6.43
N LEU A 268 -6.01 9.95 6.29
CA LEU A 268 -6.37 9.06 7.39
C LEU A 268 -5.98 7.61 7.09
N TYR A 269 -5.63 6.90 8.16
CA TYR A 269 -5.52 5.44 8.18
C TYR A 269 -6.29 4.87 9.36
N ALA A 270 -6.78 3.63 9.22
CA ALA A 270 -7.42 2.90 10.31
C ALA A 270 -7.08 1.40 10.26
N GLY A 271 -7.56 0.66 11.25
CA GLY A 271 -7.19 -0.75 11.46
C GLY A 271 -5.91 -0.92 12.28
N LEU A 272 -5.51 0.11 13.04
CA LEU A 272 -4.53 -0.02 14.13
C LEU A 272 -5.23 -0.62 15.35
N PRO A 273 -4.87 -1.83 15.82
CA PRO A 273 -5.48 -2.41 17.01
C PRO A 273 -4.99 -1.69 18.28
N ALA A 274 -5.88 -1.51 19.25
CA ALA A 274 -5.47 -1.16 20.61
C ALA A 274 -4.66 -2.32 21.23
N PRO A 275 -3.70 -2.03 22.13
CA PRO A 275 -2.90 -3.05 22.79
C PRO A 275 -3.76 -3.93 23.72
N LYS A 276 -3.40 -5.20 23.87
CA LYS A 276 -3.76 -5.94 25.10
C LYS A 276 -2.96 -5.41 26.29
N SER A 277 -3.42 -5.70 27.50
CA SER A 277 -2.74 -5.29 28.74
C SER A 277 -1.28 -5.74 28.87
N ASP A 278 -0.85 -6.76 28.12
CA ASP A 278 0.50 -7.30 28.10
C ASP A 278 1.24 -7.11 26.78
N GLU A 279 0.74 -6.23 25.91
CA GLU A 279 1.31 -5.91 24.59
C GLU A 279 1.80 -4.46 24.52
N GLU A 280 2.93 -4.25 23.85
CA GLU A 280 3.34 -2.95 23.34
C GLU A 280 3.00 -2.87 21.85
N VAL A 281 2.23 -1.85 21.45
CA VAL A 281 1.92 -1.55 20.05
C VAL A 281 2.70 -0.30 19.64
N VAL A 282 3.42 -0.41 18.53
CA VAL A 282 4.19 0.65 17.90
C VAL A 282 3.67 0.90 16.51
N LEU A 283 3.47 2.16 16.13
CA LEU A 283 3.25 2.58 14.76
C LEU A 283 4.57 3.12 14.18
N TRP A 284 5.07 2.49 13.12
CA TRP A 284 6.22 2.96 12.35
C TRP A 284 5.78 4.00 11.32
N ILE A 285 6.07 5.27 11.59
CA ILE A 285 5.78 6.37 10.69
C ILE A 285 6.98 6.56 9.76
N GLN A 286 6.75 6.54 8.45
CA GLN A 286 7.79 6.65 7.43
C GLN A 286 7.52 7.86 6.55
N ASN A 287 8.05 9.03 6.92
CA ASN A 287 7.83 10.26 6.17
C ASN A 287 8.21 10.04 4.69
N SER A 288 7.27 10.25 3.78
CA SER A 288 7.46 9.93 2.36
C SER A 288 7.91 11.15 1.53
N HIS A 289 8.27 12.24 2.21
CA HIS A 289 8.50 13.55 1.62
C HIS A 289 9.88 14.11 1.97
N PRO A 290 10.39 15.07 1.17
CA PRO A 290 11.67 15.72 1.45
C PRO A 290 11.62 16.72 2.60
N SER A 291 10.45 17.27 2.91
CA SER A 291 10.28 18.16 4.06
C SER A 291 10.03 17.38 5.35
N PRO A 292 10.48 17.90 6.51
CA PRO A 292 10.06 17.38 7.80
C PRO A 292 8.54 17.46 7.95
N ILE A 293 7.94 16.46 8.59
CA ILE A 293 6.59 16.56 9.14
C ILE A 293 6.68 17.47 10.38
N PRO A 294 5.95 18.59 10.44
CA PRO A 294 5.93 19.44 11.61
C PRO A 294 5.37 18.73 12.86
N ALA A 295 5.80 19.20 14.03
CA ALA A 295 5.18 18.82 15.30
C ALA A 295 3.69 19.21 15.31
N GLY A 296 2.85 18.34 15.89
CA GLY A 296 1.41 18.52 16.01
C GLY A 296 0.59 18.10 14.78
N GLU A 297 1.22 17.51 13.75
CA GLU A 297 0.53 17.10 12.52
C GLU A 297 0.00 15.67 12.56
N ILE A 298 0.76 14.76 13.19
CA ILE A 298 0.38 13.36 13.30
C ILE A 298 -0.36 13.16 14.61
N GLY A 299 -1.47 12.44 14.58
CA GLY A 299 -2.25 12.17 15.77
C GLY A 299 -2.92 10.81 15.77
N LEU A 300 -3.33 10.35 16.94
CA LEU A 300 -4.09 9.13 17.15
C LEU A 300 -5.39 9.46 17.90
N ASN A 301 -6.46 8.76 17.54
CA ASN A 301 -7.71 8.79 18.29
C ASN A 301 -8.36 7.40 18.29
N LEU A 302 -9.14 7.11 19.34
CA LEU A 302 -9.98 5.91 19.34
C LEU A 302 -11.03 6.05 18.23
N MET A 303 -11.26 4.95 17.52
CA MET A 303 -12.23 4.86 16.43
C MET A 303 -13.58 5.44 16.84
N GLY A 304 -14.04 6.47 16.12
CA GLY A 304 -15.33 7.11 16.37
C GLY A 304 -15.35 8.08 17.56
N LYS A 305 -14.19 8.45 18.11
CA LYS A 305 -14.04 9.53 19.10
C LYS A 305 -13.34 10.73 18.46
N ASP A 306 -13.81 11.93 18.80
CA ASP A 306 -13.27 13.19 18.28
C ASP A 306 -11.97 13.64 18.97
N GLU A 307 -11.62 13.04 20.11
CA GLU A 307 -10.43 13.43 20.87
C GLU A 307 -9.16 12.84 20.25
N VAL A 308 -8.30 13.72 19.73
CA VAL A 308 -7.04 13.36 19.09
C VAL A 308 -5.87 13.74 19.99
N VAL A 309 -4.96 12.78 20.20
CA VAL A 309 -3.66 13.01 20.83
C VAL A 309 -2.63 13.19 19.73
N TYR A 310 -2.02 14.38 19.65
CA TYR A 310 -1.04 14.73 18.61
C TYR A 310 0.40 14.52 19.08
N LEU A 311 1.25 14.06 18.16
CA LEU A 311 2.69 13.94 18.32
C LEU A 311 3.31 15.35 18.26
N ASP A 312 3.85 15.84 19.39
CA ASP A 312 4.50 17.16 19.49
C ASP A 312 6.00 17.11 19.14
N GLU A 313 6.38 16.24 18.22
CA GLU A 313 7.77 16.09 17.74
C GLU A 313 7.79 16.10 16.22
N PRO A 314 8.73 16.83 15.58
CA PRO A 314 8.87 16.80 14.14
C PRO A 314 9.49 15.48 13.69
N ILE A 315 9.10 15.00 12.50
CA ILE A 315 9.70 13.82 11.86
C ILE A 315 10.52 14.27 10.66
N PRO A 316 11.83 13.96 10.57
CA PRO A 316 12.67 14.39 9.45
C PRO A 316 12.15 13.98 8.07
N GLY A 317 12.54 14.74 7.04
CA GLY A 317 12.29 14.38 5.63
C GLY A 317 12.86 13.00 5.32
N PHE A 318 12.05 12.11 4.73
CA PHE A 318 12.40 10.69 4.51
C PHE A 318 12.77 9.90 5.78
N GLY A 319 12.56 10.45 6.97
CA GLY A 319 12.85 9.80 8.25
C GLY A 319 11.83 8.73 8.63
N THR A 320 12.24 7.86 9.55
CA THR A 320 11.40 6.80 10.15
C THR A 320 11.29 7.04 11.65
N TYR A 321 10.07 7.11 12.17
CA TYR A 321 9.78 7.38 13.57
C TYR A 321 9.02 6.23 14.23
N ARG A 322 9.44 5.89 15.46
CA ARG A 322 8.81 4.88 16.31
C ARG A 322 7.78 5.53 17.23
N LEU A 323 6.49 5.48 16.88
CA LEU A 323 5.43 6.00 17.75
C LEU A 323 4.89 4.88 18.65
N ALA A 324 5.07 4.99 19.97
CA ALA A 324 4.53 4.03 20.94
C ALA A 324 3.06 4.34 21.25
N VAL A 325 2.14 3.50 20.76
CA VAL A 325 0.69 3.72 20.88
C VAL A 325 0.25 3.70 22.35
N ASN A 326 0.82 2.82 23.17
CA ASN A 326 0.52 2.70 24.60
C ASN A 326 0.81 3.99 25.38
N GLU A 327 1.73 4.84 24.91
CA GLU A 327 2.04 6.13 25.56
C GLU A 327 1.06 7.23 25.16
N PHE A 328 0.52 7.16 23.94
CA PHE A 328 -0.42 8.14 23.40
C PHE A 328 -1.86 7.89 23.88
N LEU A 329 -2.27 6.63 23.92
CA LEU A 329 -3.62 6.21 24.28
C LEU A 329 -3.54 5.15 25.40
N SER A 330 -3.16 5.59 26.60
CA SER A 330 -2.88 4.69 27.74
C SER A 330 -4.07 3.90 28.26
N GLU A 331 -5.30 4.34 27.95
CA GLU A 331 -6.54 3.66 28.33
C GLU A 331 -7.12 2.80 27.20
N ALA A 332 -6.49 2.78 26.03
CA ALA A 332 -6.95 1.96 24.91
C ALA A 332 -6.67 0.48 25.18
N GLU A 333 -7.69 -0.36 25.02
CA GLU A 333 -7.57 -1.80 25.24
C GLU A 333 -8.23 -2.60 24.13
N TRP A 334 -7.57 -3.67 23.66
CA TRP A 334 -8.15 -4.58 22.69
C TRP A 334 -9.54 -5.10 23.17
N PRO A 335 -10.59 -5.11 22.32
CA PRO A 335 -10.58 -4.97 20.86
C PRO A 335 -10.93 -3.57 20.34
N GLN A 336 -10.66 -2.50 21.09
CA GLN A 336 -10.76 -1.14 20.56
C GLN A 336 -9.85 -0.95 19.33
N GLN A 337 -10.25 0.00 18.49
CA GLN A 337 -9.61 0.31 17.22
C GLN A 337 -9.15 1.76 17.23
N ILE A 338 -8.07 2.06 16.52
CA ILE A 338 -7.44 3.38 16.52
C ILE A 338 -7.38 3.92 15.08
N GLU A 339 -7.72 5.20 14.95
CA GLU A 339 -7.57 6.01 13.75
C GLU A 339 -6.26 6.79 13.81
N VAL A 340 -5.61 6.94 12.66
CA VAL A 340 -4.35 7.68 12.50
C VAL A 340 -4.63 8.92 11.66
N GLN A 341 -4.45 10.09 12.29
CA GLN A 341 -4.42 11.39 11.62
C GLN A 341 -3.06 11.55 10.95
N ALA A 342 -3.00 11.38 9.63
CA ALA A 342 -1.74 11.30 8.87
C ALA A 342 -1.46 12.51 7.98
N GLY A 343 -2.48 13.28 7.61
CA GLY A 343 -2.34 14.53 6.87
C GLY A 343 -1.65 14.40 5.50
N LYS A 344 -1.68 13.21 4.90
CA LYS A 344 -0.94 12.81 3.68
C LYS A 344 0.58 12.89 3.80
N HIS A 345 1.15 12.76 5.00
CA HIS A 345 2.59 12.84 5.20
C HIS A 345 3.37 11.56 4.85
N PHE A 346 2.73 10.40 4.89
CA PHE A 346 3.41 9.13 4.67
C PHE A 346 2.51 8.13 3.95
N VAL A 347 3.14 7.27 3.15
CA VAL A 347 2.54 6.06 2.57
C VAL A 347 2.24 5.07 3.70
N ARG A 348 1.28 4.16 3.45
CA ARG A 348 0.71 3.19 4.39
C ARG A 348 1.71 2.71 5.48
N PRO A 349 1.53 3.13 6.74
CA PRO A 349 2.47 2.78 7.80
C PRO A 349 2.22 1.35 8.29
N ARG A 350 3.22 0.83 9.00
CA ARG A 350 3.17 -0.50 9.63
C ARG A 350 3.06 -0.36 11.13
N TYR A 351 2.40 -1.31 11.77
CA TYR A 351 2.44 -1.43 13.21
C TYR A 351 3.17 -2.71 13.61
N GLU A 352 3.90 -2.63 14.71
CA GLU A 352 4.61 -3.73 15.34
C GLU A 352 4.02 -3.95 16.73
N ILE A 353 3.77 -5.20 17.08
CA ILE A 353 3.28 -5.57 18.39
C ILE A 353 4.28 -6.51 19.04
N THR A 354 4.73 -6.14 20.25
CA THR A 354 5.58 -6.97 21.09
C THR A 354 4.74 -7.50 22.25
N SER A 355 4.63 -8.82 22.36
CA SER A 355 3.94 -9.46 23.48
C SER A 355 4.84 -9.62 24.71
N SER A 356 4.26 -10.02 25.83
CA SER A 356 4.94 -10.21 27.12
C SER A 356 6.08 -11.24 27.12
N ASN A 357 6.10 -12.17 26.16
CA ASN A 357 7.19 -13.12 25.92
C ASN A 357 8.25 -12.60 24.93
N ASN A 358 8.22 -11.30 24.59
CA ASN A 358 9.05 -10.63 23.58
C ASN A 358 8.90 -11.18 22.16
N ALA A 359 7.82 -11.89 21.82
CA ALA A 359 7.54 -12.23 20.44
C ALA A 359 7.01 -10.99 19.71
N ARG A 360 7.62 -10.64 18.58
CA ARG A 360 7.16 -9.55 17.72
C ARG A 360 6.34 -10.06 16.54
N ARG A 361 5.37 -9.25 16.16
CA ARG A 361 4.65 -9.36 14.89
C ARG A 361 4.49 -8.00 14.23
N ILE A 362 4.45 -7.99 12.91
CA ILE A 362 4.24 -6.78 12.13
C ILE A 362 3.07 -6.98 11.18
N ALA A 363 2.20 -5.97 11.11
CA ALA A 363 1.16 -5.83 10.12
C ALA A 363 1.06 -4.35 9.68
N HIS A 364 0.05 -4.00 8.89
CA HIS A 364 -0.16 -2.63 8.42
C HIS A 364 -1.58 -2.15 8.70
N VAL A 365 -1.72 -0.84 8.89
CA VAL A 365 -3.02 -0.16 8.83
C VAL A 365 -3.45 -0.04 7.37
N ASN A 366 -4.68 0.38 7.09
CA ASN A 366 -5.16 0.63 5.73
C ASN A 366 -5.65 2.06 5.56
N VAL A 367 -5.79 2.49 4.30
CA VAL A 367 -6.32 3.81 3.97
C VAL A 367 -7.77 3.90 4.44
N GLU A 368 -8.01 4.87 5.31
CA GLU A 368 -9.37 5.25 5.66
C GLU A 368 -9.88 6.29 4.65
N ARG A 369 -11.04 6.02 4.07
CA ARG A 369 -11.56 6.76 2.92
C ARG A 369 -12.39 7.95 3.37
N VAL A 370 -11.93 9.15 2.98
CA VAL A 370 -12.63 10.42 3.21
C VAL A 370 -13.52 10.83 2.03
N ASP A 371 -13.35 10.20 0.87
CA ASP A 371 -14.02 10.53 -0.38
C ASP A 371 -15.29 9.69 -0.65
N LEU A 372 -15.45 8.58 0.09
CA LEU A 372 -16.61 7.71 -0.01
C LEU A 372 -17.84 8.32 0.66
N LYS A 373 -19.01 7.86 0.22
CA LYS A 373 -20.31 8.26 0.74
C LYS A 373 -21.22 7.03 0.81
N PRO A 374 -22.22 7.02 1.71
CA PRO A 374 -23.27 6.03 1.70
C PRO A 374 -23.88 5.90 0.30
N ASP A 375 -23.96 4.67 -0.18
CA ASP A 375 -24.47 4.33 -1.48
C ASP A 375 -25.78 3.54 -1.35
N PRO A 376 -26.93 4.19 -1.63
CA PRO A 376 -28.24 3.54 -1.49
C PRO A 376 -28.46 2.40 -2.51
N GLY A 377 -27.59 2.24 -3.51
CA GLY A 377 -27.65 1.10 -4.43
C GLY A 377 -27.09 -0.19 -3.85
N ILE A 378 -26.22 -0.13 -2.83
CA ILE A 378 -25.58 -1.33 -2.25
C ILE A 378 -26.59 -2.27 -1.58
N PRO A 379 -27.54 -1.78 -0.74
CA PRO A 379 -28.59 -2.63 -0.18
C PRO A 379 -29.43 -3.38 -1.23
N GLU A 380 -29.59 -2.80 -2.41
CA GLU A 380 -30.38 -3.39 -3.50
C GLU A 380 -29.62 -4.47 -4.30
N LEU A 381 -28.30 -4.60 -4.11
CA LEU A 381 -27.48 -5.57 -4.83
C LEU A 381 -27.89 -7.02 -4.56
N GLY A 382 -28.39 -7.32 -3.36
CA GLY A 382 -28.80 -8.67 -2.98
C GLY A 382 -29.84 -9.28 -3.93
N ASN A 383 -30.64 -8.44 -4.59
CA ASN A 383 -31.66 -8.87 -5.55
C ASN A 383 -31.08 -9.52 -6.82
N LEU A 384 -29.88 -9.12 -7.25
CA LEU A 384 -29.30 -9.52 -8.54
C LEU A 384 -27.87 -10.08 -8.43
N MET A 385 -27.09 -9.62 -7.45
CA MET A 385 -25.67 -9.91 -7.28
C MET A 385 -25.37 -10.76 -6.04
N GLY A 386 -26.40 -11.42 -5.47
CA GLY A 386 -26.26 -12.37 -4.38
C GLY A 386 -25.61 -11.75 -3.14
N LYS A 387 -24.40 -12.19 -2.79
CA LYS A 387 -23.67 -11.69 -1.61
C LYS A 387 -23.12 -10.26 -1.80
N GLY A 388 -23.05 -9.75 -3.04
CA GLY A 388 -22.47 -8.43 -3.32
C GLY A 388 -20.98 -8.38 -2.96
N TYR A 389 -20.60 -7.48 -2.06
CA TYR A 389 -19.24 -7.35 -1.55
C TYR A 389 -18.91 -8.47 -0.56
N ILE A 390 -17.75 -9.10 -0.77
CA ILE A 390 -17.22 -10.17 0.07
C ILE A 390 -15.81 -9.77 0.51
N LEU A 391 -15.54 -9.81 1.81
CA LEU A 391 -14.19 -9.80 2.36
C LEU A 391 -13.87 -11.21 2.89
N PRO A 392 -13.13 -12.01 2.13
CA PRO A 392 -12.80 -13.37 2.52
C PRO A 392 -11.53 -13.42 3.38
N GLY A 393 -11.48 -14.26 4.41
CA GLY A 393 -10.29 -14.51 5.23
C GLY A 393 -10.12 -16.00 5.58
N PRO A 394 -8.90 -16.57 5.63
CA PRO A 394 -8.72 -17.99 5.88
C PRO A 394 -9.29 -18.43 7.23
N ILE A 395 -9.79 -19.66 7.28
CA ILE A 395 -9.91 -20.45 8.51
C ILE A 395 -8.85 -21.54 8.39
N LEU A 396 -7.72 -21.30 9.07
CA LEU A 396 -6.60 -22.22 9.09
C LEU A 396 -6.93 -23.48 9.92
N PRO A 397 -6.15 -24.58 9.77
CA PRO A 397 -6.36 -25.79 10.55
C PRO A 397 -6.47 -25.53 12.07
N SER A 398 -7.67 -25.71 12.61
CA SER A 398 -8.02 -25.24 13.96
C SER A 398 -7.28 -25.94 15.10
N LYS A 399 -6.65 -27.10 14.82
CA LYS A 399 -5.76 -27.78 15.76
C LYS A 399 -4.49 -26.98 16.06
N THR A 400 -4.03 -26.21 15.09
CA THR A 400 -2.78 -25.43 15.18
C THR A 400 -3.08 -23.96 15.40
N TRP A 401 -4.10 -23.42 14.75
CA TRP A 401 -4.40 -21.98 14.81
C TRP A 401 -5.77 -21.68 15.41
N GLN A 402 -5.83 -20.58 16.16
CA GLN A 402 -7.07 -19.88 16.49
C GLN A 402 -7.24 -18.70 15.52
N SER A 403 -8.46 -18.43 15.09
CA SER A 403 -8.79 -17.33 14.18
C SER A 403 -9.80 -16.40 14.81
N VAL A 404 -9.49 -15.10 14.78
CA VAL A 404 -10.35 -14.03 15.28
C VAL A 404 -10.54 -12.99 14.19
N VAL A 405 -11.76 -12.47 14.06
CA VAL A 405 -12.12 -11.41 13.11
C VAL A 405 -12.63 -10.19 13.87
N LEU A 406 -12.14 -9.01 13.53
CA LEU A 406 -12.64 -7.73 14.02
C LEU A 406 -13.07 -6.89 12.81
N PRO A 407 -14.38 -6.74 12.54
CA PRO A 407 -14.86 -5.78 11.56
C PRO A 407 -14.32 -4.38 11.86
N THR A 408 -13.94 -3.63 10.84
CA THR A 408 -13.26 -2.34 11.02
C THR A 408 -13.90 -1.29 10.13
N PRO A 409 -14.43 -0.18 10.69
CA PRO A 409 -14.83 0.97 9.89
C PRO A 409 -13.59 1.57 9.21
N MET A 410 -13.67 1.80 7.90
CA MET A 410 -12.57 2.26 7.06
C MET A 410 -12.97 3.43 6.14
N ALA A 411 -14.11 4.05 6.38
CA ALA A 411 -14.48 5.32 5.75
C ALA A 411 -15.13 6.24 6.78
N THR A 412 -14.87 7.55 6.68
CA THR A 412 -15.36 8.53 7.67
C THR A 412 -16.89 8.67 7.68
N CYS A 413 -17.56 8.22 6.61
CA CYS A 413 -19.01 8.17 6.55
C CYS A 413 -19.65 6.95 7.23
N GLN A 414 -18.85 5.95 7.63
CA GLN A 414 -19.32 4.75 8.31
C GLN A 414 -19.56 5.03 9.80
N ASN A 415 -20.76 5.54 10.12
CA ASN A 415 -21.23 5.68 11.49
C ASN A 415 -21.71 4.34 12.09
N ASP A 416 -22.07 3.42 11.21
CA ASP A 416 -22.41 2.05 11.55
C ASP A 416 -21.98 1.08 10.44
N LEU A 417 -21.87 -0.20 10.78
CA LEU A 417 -21.51 -1.30 9.91
C LEU A 417 -22.58 -2.40 9.98
N PRO A 418 -23.46 -2.49 8.97
CA PRO A 418 -24.40 -3.61 8.82
C PRO A 418 -23.67 -4.83 8.25
N ILE A 419 -23.30 -5.81 9.09
CA ILE A 419 -22.37 -6.88 8.70
C ILE A 419 -22.74 -8.25 9.27
N ALA A 420 -22.45 -9.29 8.50
CA ALA A 420 -22.47 -10.69 8.94
C ALA A 420 -21.17 -11.41 8.57
N ALA A 421 -20.82 -12.43 9.36
CA ALA A 421 -19.73 -13.37 9.08
C ALA A 421 -20.28 -14.75 8.71
N LEU A 422 -19.77 -15.34 7.64
CA LEU A 422 -20.13 -16.69 7.17
C LEU A 422 -18.92 -17.60 7.28
N ALA A 423 -19.01 -18.71 8.02
CA ALA A 423 -17.97 -19.72 8.06
C ALA A 423 -18.25 -20.75 6.97
N ILE A 424 -17.33 -20.89 6.04
CA ILE A 424 -17.45 -21.71 4.84
C ILE A 424 -16.37 -22.78 4.86
N ASP A 425 -16.77 -24.03 4.69
CA ASP A 425 -15.86 -25.16 4.56
C ASP A 425 -15.15 -25.14 3.19
N ALA A 426 -13.98 -25.79 3.06
CA ALA A 426 -13.24 -25.86 1.79
C ALA A 426 -14.08 -26.30 0.58
N SER A 427 -15.16 -27.06 0.79
CA SER A 427 -16.12 -27.46 -0.25
C SER A 427 -16.99 -26.32 -0.82
N GLY A 428 -17.02 -25.15 -0.16
CA GLY A 428 -17.90 -24.03 -0.47
C GLY A 428 -19.23 -24.04 0.28
N GLN A 429 -19.45 -25.01 1.16
CA GLN A 429 -20.65 -25.08 2.00
C GLN A 429 -20.56 -24.10 3.18
N GLU A 430 -21.57 -23.25 3.34
CA GLU A 430 -21.77 -22.45 4.57
C GLU A 430 -22.10 -23.40 5.74
N ILE A 431 -21.28 -23.38 6.78
CA ILE A 431 -21.39 -24.23 7.98
C ILE A 431 -22.00 -23.47 9.15
N ALA A 432 -21.68 -22.18 9.27
CA ALA A 432 -22.21 -21.32 10.32
C ALA A 432 -22.33 -19.87 9.84
N ARG A 433 -23.18 -19.11 10.52
CA ARG A 433 -23.42 -17.68 10.28
C ARG A 433 -23.51 -16.95 11.60
N HIS A 434 -22.84 -15.80 11.68
CA HIS A 434 -22.93 -14.86 12.78
C HIS A 434 -23.41 -13.51 12.25
N ASN A 435 -24.56 -13.06 12.75
CA ASN A 435 -25.08 -11.75 12.40
C ASN A 435 -24.63 -10.77 13.49
N PHE A 436 -23.81 -9.79 13.14
CA PHE A 436 -23.43 -8.74 14.08
C PHE A 436 -24.56 -7.71 14.27
N GLY A 437 -25.52 -7.69 13.34
CA GLY A 437 -26.51 -6.63 13.22
C GLY A 437 -25.83 -5.37 12.67
N ARG A 438 -26.13 -4.23 13.30
CA ARG A 438 -25.59 -2.93 12.93
C ARG A 438 -24.62 -2.43 14.00
N LEU A 439 -23.33 -2.73 13.82
CA LEU A 439 -22.28 -2.32 14.74
C LEU A 439 -22.09 -0.79 14.66
N PRO A 440 -22.05 -0.05 15.78
CA PRO A 440 -21.66 1.36 15.75
C PRO A 440 -20.18 1.52 15.37
N ARG A 441 -19.76 2.68 14.86
CA ARG A 441 -18.37 2.95 14.49
C ARG A 441 -17.36 2.64 15.61
N ASP A 442 -17.69 2.98 16.86
CA ASP A 442 -16.85 2.78 18.04
C ASP A 442 -17.04 1.40 18.70
N HIS A 443 -17.50 0.39 17.94
CA HIS A 443 -17.71 -0.94 18.49
C HIS A 443 -16.40 -1.61 18.92
N GLU A 444 -16.52 -2.46 19.95
CA GLU A 444 -15.44 -3.25 20.54
C GLU A 444 -15.76 -4.75 20.39
N THR A 445 -16.16 -5.15 19.18
CA THR A 445 -16.69 -6.49 18.92
C THR A 445 -15.77 -7.29 18.01
N SER A 446 -15.03 -8.24 18.57
CA SER A 446 -14.33 -9.28 17.81
C SER A 446 -15.08 -10.61 17.86
N LEU A 447 -15.01 -11.39 16.79
CA LEU A 447 -15.59 -12.72 16.66
C LEU A 447 -14.50 -13.79 16.65
N ASP A 448 -14.53 -14.69 17.62
CA ASP A 448 -13.76 -15.94 17.60
C ASP A 448 -14.48 -16.99 16.74
N ILE A 449 -13.80 -17.48 15.70
CA ILE A 449 -14.39 -18.42 14.74
C ILE A 449 -14.70 -19.77 15.37
N GLU A 450 -13.96 -20.22 16.38
CA GLU A 450 -14.24 -21.47 17.09
C GLU A 450 -15.53 -21.38 17.90
N GLN A 451 -15.77 -20.22 18.54
CA GLN A 451 -17.01 -19.94 19.24
C GLN A 451 -18.20 -19.92 18.27
N MET A 452 -18.02 -19.31 17.09
CA MET A 452 -19.02 -19.31 16.02
C MET A 452 -19.38 -20.73 15.53
N LEU A 453 -18.41 -21.64 15.49
CA LEU A 453 -18.62 -23.05 15.15
C LEU A 453 -19.18 -23.88 16.34
N ASN A 454 -19.75 -23.21 17.35
CA ASN A 454 -20.34 -23.80 18.56
C ASN A 454 -19.41 -24.79 19.28
N GLY A 455 -18.08 -24.57 19.22
CA GLY A 455 -17.10 -25.48 19.82
C GLY A 455 -17.11 -26.92 19.26
N HIS A 456 -17.76 -27.17 18.11
CA HIS A 456 -17.84 -28.51 17.51
C HIS A 456 -16.50 -29.00 16.90
N GLY A 457 -15.43 -28.21 16.99
CA GLY A 457 -14.13 -28.52 16.42
C GLY A 457 -14.03 -28.18 14.93
N ALA A 458 -12.96 -28.68 14.30
CA ALA A 458 -12.51 -28.35 12.95
C ALA A 458 -13.61 -28.44 11.88
N LEU A 459 -13.48 -27.62 10.83
CA LEU A 459 -14.29 -27.72 9.62
C LEU A 459 -14.21 -29.14 9.02
N PRO A 460 -15.25 -29.60 8.30
CA PRO A 460 -15.29 -30.95 7.71
C PRO A 460 -14.04 -31.34 6.93
N HIS A 461 -13.45 -30.41 6.15
CA HIS A 461 -12.22 -30.63 5.38
C HIS A 461 -10.96 -30.09 6.05
N GLY A 462 -11.03 -29.76 7.35
CA GLY A 462 -9.90 -29.31 8.16
C GLY A 462 -9.54 -27.83 8.03
N SER A 463 -9.91 -27.18 6.92
CA SER A 463 -9.76 -25.74 6.69
C SER A 463 -10.93 -25.19 5.89
N GLY A 464 -11.01 -23.87 5.77
CA GLY A 464 -11.99 -23.17 4.97
C GLY A 464 -11.73 -21.68 5.01
N HIS A 465 -12.77 -20.86 4.95
CA HIS A 465 -12.64 -19.41 5.06
C HIS A 465 -13.88 -18.79 5.70
N ILE A 466 -13.70 -17.59 6.22
CA ILE A 466 -14.77 -16.70 6.63
C ILE A 466 -15.06 -15.75 5.46
N GLU A 467 -16.31 -15.36 5.29
CA GLU A 467 -16.71 -14.25 4.44
C GLU A 467 -17.41 -13.21 5.31
N LEU A 468 -16.82 -12.01 5.40
CA LEU A 468 -17.54 -10.82 5.85
C LEU A 468 -18.35 -10.27 4.67
N ILE A 469 -19.64 -10.05 4.90
CA ILE A 469 -20.58 -9.50 3.91
C ILE A 469 -21.42 -8.40 4.56
N TYR A 470 -21.94 -7.47 3.75
CA TYR A 470 -22.97 -6.56 4.22
C TYR A 470 -24.27 -7.33 4.53
N ASP A 471 -24.90 -7.00 5.65
CA ASP A 471 -26.20 -7.56 6.08
C ASP A 471 -27.13 -6.46 6.58
N PHE A 472 -28.11 -6.10 5.75
CA PHE A 472 -29.04 -5.00 5.99
C PHE A 472 -30.33 -5.42 6.71
N ALA A 473 -30.38 -6.63 7.32
CA ALA A 473 -31.57 -7.10 8.03
C ALA A 473 -32.06 -6.14 9.13
N ASP A 474 -31.13 -5.43 9.77
CA ASP A 474 -31.39 -4.41 10.81
C ASP A 474 -31.29 -2.96 10.27
N GLY A 475 -31.27 -2.79 8.94
CA GLY A 475 -30.99 -1.53 8.27
C GLY A 475 -29.52 -1.12 8.37
N GLY A 476 -29.23 0.17 8.17
CA GLY A 476 -27.87 0.70 8.09
C GLY A 476 -27.47 1.06 6.66
N ASP A 477 -26.32 1.71 6.54
CA ASP A 477 -25.77 2.20 5.27
C ASP A 477 -24.50 1.44 4.88
N ALA A 478 -24.11 1.51 3.62
CA ALA A 478 -22.86 0.94 3.11
C ALA A 478 -22.28 1.84 2.02
N ASP A 479 -20.96 1.78 1.82
CA ASP A 479 -20.22 2.56 0.82
C ASP A 479 -19.37 1.70 -0.13
N GLY A 480 -19.34 0.38 0.10
CA GLY A 480 -18.57 -0.58 -0.70
C GLY A 480 -17.17 -0.85 -0.14
N TRP A 481 -16.79 -0.22 0.97
CA TRP A 481 -15.49 -0.33 1.62
C TRP A 481 -15.57 -1.11 2.93
N LEU A 482 -16.04 -2.36 2.81
CA LEU A 482 -16.10 -3.31 3.91
C LEU A 482 -14.71 -3.83 4.26
N HIS A 483 -14.33 -3.79 5.53
CA HIS A 483 -12.99 -4.11 6.01
C HIS A 483 -13.01 -4.84 7.36
N GLY A 484 -11.87 -5.45 7.72
CA GLY A 484 -11.65 -6.02 9.04
C GLY A 484 -10.20 -6.43 9.27
N ILE A 485 -9.85 -6.61 10.54
CA ILE A 485 -8.61 -7.23 10.99
C ILE A 485 -8.85 -8.72 11.22
N PHE A 486 -8.02 -9.55 10.59
CA PHE A 486 -7.99 -11.00 10.81
C PHE A 486 -6.73 -11.33 11.60
N ARG A 487 -6.91 -11.98 12.75
CA ARG A 487 -5.83 -12.40 13.64
C ARG A 487 -5.77 -13.92 13.71
N TYR A 488 -4.56 -14.45 13.57
CA TYR A 488 -4.27 -15.88 13.63
C TYR A 488 -3.25 -16.14 14.71
N GLU A 489 -3.56 -16.99 15.67
CA GLU A 489 -2.67 -17.33 16.78
C GLU A 489 -2.31 -18.81 16.73
N ASN A 490 -1.02 -19.15 16.74
CA ASN A 490 -0.58 -20.52 16.91
C ASN A 490 -0.80 -20.94 18.37
N ARG A 491 -1.58 -22.00 18.58
CA ARG A 491 -2.00 -22.45 19.91
C ARG A 491 -0.86 -23.01 20.76
N GLU A 492 0.19 -23.53 20.14
CA GLU A 492 1.32 -24.13 20.86
C GLU A 492 2.30 -23.05 21.32
N THR A 493 2.56 -22.06 20.46
CA THR A 493 3.62 -21.06 20.70
C THR A 493 3.09 -19.72 21.17
N GLY A 494 1.82 -19.42 20.94
CA GLY A 494 1.24 -18.09 21.11
C GLY A 494 1.69 -17.09 20.03
N HIS A 495 2.42 -17.52 18.98
CA HIS A 495 2.83 -16.63 17.89
C HIS A 495 1.60 -16.15 17.11
N VAL A 496 1.57 -14.87 16.75
CA VAL A 496 0.41 -14.25 16.11
C VAL A 496 0.79 -13.61 14.78
N ALA A 497 -0.06 -13.80 13.77
CA ALA A 497 -0.03 -13.05 12.51
C ALA A 497 -1.35 -12.28 12.33
N GLU A 498 -1.26 -11.08 11.78
CA GLU A 498 -2.41 -10.20 11.50
C GLU A 498 -2.40 -9.76 10.04
N THR A 499 -3.59 -9.67 9.46
CA THR A 499 -3.78 -9.23 8.07
C THR A 499 -5.10 -8.45 7.97
N SER A 500 -5.14 -7.49 7.05
CA SER A 500 -6.31 -6.66 6.83
C SER A 500 -6.40 -6.25 5.35
N PHE A 501 -7.59 -6.34 4.78
CA PHE A 501 -7.86 -6.01 3.37
C PHE A 501 -9.33 -5.61 3.17
N GLY A 502 -9.64 -5.02 2.02
CA GLY A 502 -10.97 -4.53 1.66
C GLY A 502 -11.78 -5.55 0.86
N ALA A 503 -13.11 -5.50 1.00
CA ALA A 503 -14.00 -6.33 0.23
C ALA A 503 -14.02 -5.95 -1.26
N HIS A 504 -14.33 -6.93 -2.10
CA HIS A 504 -14.66 -6.71 -3.51
C HIS A 504 -15.90 -7.54 -3.90
N ILE A 505 -16.43 -7.30 -5.10
CA ILE A 505 -17.39 -8.21 -5.71
C ILE A 505 -16.61 -9.25 -6.52
N PHE A 506 -16.98 -10.53 -6.40
CA PHE A 506 -16.26 -11.63 -7.01
C PHE A 506 -17.15 -12.50 -7.91
N ASN A 507 -16.58 -12.97 -9.01
CA ASN A 507 -17.12 -14.05 -9.86
C ASN A 507 -18.61 -13.93 -10.18
N THR A 508 -18.99 -12.77 -10.72
CA THR A 508 -20.29 -12.48 -11.29
C THR A 508 -20.09 -11.72 -12.59
N ILE A 509 -21.02 -11.88 -13.55
CA ILE A 509 -20.95 -11.16 -14.82
C ILE A 509 -21.57 -9.76 -14.73
N LEU A 510 -22.38 -9.51 -13.70
CA LEU A 510 -22.97 -8.20 -13.46
C LEU A 510 -21.90 -7.27 -12.89
N THR A 511 -21.91 -6.02 -13.33
CA THR A 511 -20.99 -4.98 -12.85
C THR A 511 -21.74 -3.96 -12.01
N TYR A 512 -21.14 -3.52 -10.91
CA TYR A 512 -21.60 -2.40 -10.12
C TYR A 512 -20.47 -1.40 -9.96
N LYS A 513 -20.58 -0.26 -10.63
CA LYS A 513 -19.47 0.71 -10.78
C LYS A 513 -18.22 0.02 -11.35
N ASP A 514 -17.12 0.05 -10.61
CA ASP A 514 -15.81 -0.51 -10.94
C ASP A 514 -15.63 -1.98 -10.51
N GLU A 515 -16.68 -2.60 -9.96
CA GLU A 515 -16.68 -3.99 -9.50
C GLU A 515 -17.41 -4.94 -10.47
N PRO A 516 -17.02 -6.24 -10.58
CA PRO A 516 -15.81 -6.88 -10.04
C PRO A 516 -14.51 -6.26 -10.56
N GLN A 517 -13.62 -5.85 -9.66
CA GLN A 517 -12.38 -5.14 -9.99
C GLN A 517 -11.53 -5.86 -11.06
N SER A 518 -11.04 -5.09 -12.04
CA SER A 518 -10.11 -5.53 -13.08
C SER A 518 -8.84 -4.67 -13.09
N TYR A 519 -7.67 -5.31 -13.11
CA TYR A 519 -6.38 -4.60 -13.16
C TYR A 519 -5.94 -4.20 -14.58
N ASN A 520 -6.60 -4.74 -15.62
CA ASN A 520 -6.20 -4.57 -17.02
C ASN A 520 -7.25 -3.81 -17.86
N GLY A 521 -8.22 -3.15 -17.22
CA GLY A 521 -9.26 -2.39 -17.91
C GLY A 521 -10.56 -2.29 -17.13
N PRO A 522 -11.69 -1.98 -17.78
CA PRO A 522 -12.99 -1.95 -17.12
C PRO A 522 -13.39 -3.33 -16.58
N PRO A 523 -14.26 -3.39 -15.55
CA PRO A 523 -14.81 -4.64 -15.03
C PRO A 523 -15.61 -5.40 -16.12
N PRO A 524 -15.80 -6.74 -15.96
CA PRO A 524 -15.42 -7.52 -14.77
C PRO A 524 -14.03 -8.17 -14.90
N GLY A 525 -13.23 -8.12 -13.82
CA GLY A 525 -11.98 -8.87 -13.71
C GLY A 525 -12.21 -10.28 -13.21
N LEU A 526 -12.33 -11.25 -14.12
CA LEU A 526 -12.75 -12.63 -13.81
C LEU A 526 -11.62 -13.67 -13.98
N SER A 527 -10.38 -13.23 -13.88
CA SER A 527 -9.19 -14.09 -14.01
C SER A 527 -8.21 -13.83 -12.88
N THR A 528 -7.36 -14.82 -12.63
CA THR A 528 -6.37 -14.82 -11.56
C THR A 528 -4.97 -14.91 -12.14
N ARG A 529 -4.09 -14.03 -11.65
CA ARG A 529 -2.64 -14.18 -11.73
C ARG A 529 -2.03 -13.65 -10.44
N LEU A 530 -1.54 -14.54 -9.57
CA LEU A 530 -0.98 -14.19 -8.26
C LEU A 530 0.51 -14.57 -8.20
N PHE A 531 1.26 -13.77 -7.45
CA PHE A 531 2.63 -14.06 -7.06
C PHE A 531 2.63 -14.75 -5.69
N LEU A 532 3.21 -15.94 -5.60
CA LEU A 532 3.47 -16.62 -4.34
C LEU A 532 4.99 -16.70 -4.12
N ARG A 533 5.48 -15.85 -3.21
CA ARG A 533 6.84 -15.93 -2.68
C ARG A 533 7.05 -17.21 -1.89
N LEU A 534 8.26 -17.75 -1.89
CA LEU A 534 8.60 -18.97 -1.16
C LEU A 534 9.61 -18.69 -0.04
N GLY A 535 9.48 -19.42 1.06
CA GLY A 535 10.47 -19.45 2.13
C GLY A 535 11.72 -20.21 1.69
N GLU A 536 12.86 -19.81 2.26
CA GLU A 536 14.12 -20.56 2.16
C GLU A 536 14.18 -21.63 3.26
N ASP A 537 14.83 -22.75 2.98
CA ASP A 537 15.05 -23.82 3.98
C ASP A 537 15.61 -23.23 5.30
N PRO A 538 15.06 -23.62 6.47
CA PRO A 538 14.10 -24.70 6.70
C PRO A 538 12.62 -24.28 6.65
N LEU A 539 12.30 -23.06 6.20
CA LEU A 539 10.92 -22.58 6.15
C LEU A 539 10.13 -23.31 5.05
N ASP A 540 8.86 -23.58 5.35
CA ASP A 540 7.90 -24.00 4.35
C ASP A 540 6.92 -22.84 4.06
N THR A 541 6.28 -22.89 2.90
CA THR A 541 5.37 -21.85 2.44
C THR A 541 3.93 -22.35 2.51
N LEU A 542 3.11 -21.60 3.24
CA LEU A 542 1.67 -21.73 3.29
C LEU A 542 1.04 -20.90 2.16
N CYS A 543 0.08 -21.51 1.46
CA CYS A 543 -0.77 -20.84 0.49
C CYS A 543 -2.23 -21.20 0.77
N HIS A 544 -3.10 -20.20 0.87
CA HIS A 544 -4.53 -20.41 1.02
C HIS A 544 -5.27 -19.67 -0.09
N LEU A 545 -5.89 -20.41 -1.00
CA LEU A 545 -6.63 -19.87 -2.14
C LEU A 545 -8.12 -19.98 -1.88
N ILE A 546 -8.84 -18.88 -2.00
CA ILE A 546 -10.28 -18.79 -1.82
C ILE A 546 -10.89 -18.49 -3.18
N TYR A 547 -11.97 -19.18 -3.51
CA TYR A 547 -12.79 -18.91 -4.68
C TYR A 547 -14.10 -18.22 -4.23
N PRO A 548 -14.04 -16.95 -3.80
CA PRO A 548 -15.25 -16.23 -3.38
C PRO A 548 -16.17 -16.02 -4.56
N ALA A 549 -17.49 -16.08 -4.35
CA ALA A 549 -18.45 -15.89 -5.44
C ALA A 549 -19.67 -15.12 -4.94
N SER A 550 -19.90 -13.92 -5.50
CA SER A 550 -21.05 -13.09 -5.18
C SER A 550 -22.34 -13.73 -5.71
N THR A 551 -22.27 -14.39 -6.87
CA THR A 551 -23.34 -15.24 -7.42
C THR A 551 -22.75 -16.60 -7.85
N PRO A 552 -23.57 -17.66 -8.03
CA PRO A 552 -23.07 -18.93 -8.55
C PRO A 552 -22.35 -18.74 -9.90
N TRP A 553 -21.12 -19.28 -10.01
CA TRP A 553 -20.27 -19.21 -11.21
C TRP A 553 -19.98 -20.62 -11.76
N HIS A 554 -18.80 -20.82 -12.37
CA HIS A 554 -18.31 -22.14 -12.73
C HIS A 554 -18.18 -23.03 -11.49
N PRO A 555 -18.68 -24.29 -11.52
CA PRO A 555 -18.71 -25.14 -10.32
C PRO A 555 -17.35 -25.39 -9.66
N VAL A 556 -16.27 -25.39 -10.45
CA VAL A 556 -14.89 -25.61 -10.00
C VAL A 556 -13.93 -24.71 -10.79
N SER A 557 -12.81 -24.34 -10.17
CA SER A 557 -11.72 -23.61 -10.79
C SER A 557 -10.82 -24.52 -11.65
N GLU A 558 -10.09 -23.92 -12.60
CA GLU A 558 -9.07 -24.59 -13.42
C GLU A 558 -7.67 -24.03 -13.11
N THR A 559 -7.27 -24.13 -11.85
CA THR A 559 -6.13 -23.39 -11.32
C THR A 559 -4.81 -24.12 -11.58
N LYS A 560 -3.85 -23.43 -12.22
CA LYS A 560 -2.46 -23.91 -12.43
C LYS A 560 -1.51 -23.22 -11.46
N LEU A 561 -0.72 -24.00 -10.72
CA LEU A 561 0.40 -23.53 -9.91
C LEU A 561 1.68 -23.89 -10.66
N THR A 562 2.47 -22.91 -11.05
CA THR A 562 3.72 -23.14 -11.80
C THR A 562 4.90 -22.68 -10.94
N LEU A 563 5.80 -23.61 -10.61
CA LEU A 563 7.05 -23.35 -9.88
C LEU A 563 8.10 -22.84 -10.87
N PHE A 564 8.66 -21.68 -10.54
CA PHE A 564 9.74 -21.05 -11.27
C PHE A 564 11.01 -21.00 -10.43
N GLY A 565 12.16 -21.17 -11.08
CA GLY A 565 13.44 -20.77 -10.50
C GLY A 565 13.53 -19.24 -10.41
N HIS A 566 14.52 -18.74 -9.66
CA HIS A 566 14.77 -17.30 -9.51
C HIS A 566 14.86 -16.55 -10.85
N ASP A 567 15.44 -17.19 -11.87
CA ASP A 567 15.65 -16.66 -13.23
C ASP A 567 14.42 -16.72 -14.13
N GLY A 568 13.27 -17.21 -13.64
CA GLY A 568 12.05 -17.37 -14.43
C GLY A 568 11.95 -18.65 -15.25
N SER A 569 12.88 -19.59 -15.09
CA SER A 569 12.76 -20.91 -15.70
C SER A 569 11.62 -21.72 -15.08
N GLU A 570 10.71 -22.25 -15.90
CA GLU A 570 9.64 -23.15 -15.42
C GLU A 570 10.26 -24.49 -14.99
N ILE A 571 10.09 -24.85 -13.72
CA ILE A 571 10.65 -26.07 -13.12
C ILE A 571 9.63 -27.20 -13.12
N ALA A 572 8.41 -26.90 -12.66
CA ALA A 572 7.32 -27.85 -12.52
C ALA A 572 5.98 -27.12 -12.50
N ALA A 573 4.90 -27.86 -12.75
CA ALA A 573 3.55 -27.32 -12.67
C ALA A 573 2.55 -28.34 -12.17
N GLU A 574 1.65 -27.88 -11.30
CA GLU A 574 0.57 -28.66 -10.73
C GLU A 574 -0.78 -28.00 -11.03
N LYS A 575 -1.83 -28.82 -11.02
CA LYS A 575 -3.21 -28.36 -11.18
C LYS A 575 -4.03 -28.69 -9.95
N ILE A 576 -4.85 -27.75 -9.53
CA ILE A 576 -5.84 -27.95 -8.48
C ILE A 576 -7.21 -27.47 -8.95
N ALA A 577 -8.26 -28.01 -8.35
CA ALA A 577 -9.62 -27.58 -8.58
C ALA A 577 -10.23 -27.15 -7.23
N ILE A 578 -10.72 -25.92 -7.17
CA ILE A 578 -11.38 -25.35 -5.99
C ILE A 578 -12.87 -25.22 -6.31
N PRO A 579 -13.78 -25.77 -5.50
CA PRO A 579 -15.22 -25.57 -5.69
C PRO A 579 -15.59 -24.08 -5.65
N CYS A 580 -16.61 -23.68 -6.43
CA CYS A 580 -17.17 -22.33 -6.36
C CYS A 580 -17.62 -22.00 -4.94
N GLY A 581 -17.16 -20.87 -4.42
CA GLY A 581 -17.42 -20.47 -3.04
C GLY A 581 -16.57 -21.20 -2.00
N GLY A 582 -15.68 -22.12 -2.40
CA GLY A 582 -14.80 -22.91 -1.53
C GLY A 582 -13.38 -22.35 -1.44
N SER A 583 -12.47 -23.15 -0.88
CA SER A 583 -11.07 -22.77 -0.68
C SER A 583 -10.13 -23.99 -0.65
N ALA A 584 -8.83 -23.72 -0.79
CA ALA A 584 -7.77 -24.72 -0.72
C ALA A 584 -6.63 -24.22 0.15
N HIS A 585 -6.32 -24.96 1.21
CA HIS A 585 -5.13 -24.76 2.04
C HIS A 585 -4.01 -25.69 1.55
N LEU A 586 -2.87 -25.11 1.20
CA LEU A 586 -1.78 -25.76 0.48
C LEU A 586 -0.44 -25.47 1.14
N ARG A 587 0.49 -26.42 1.01
CA ARG A 587 1.89 -26.30 1.45
C ARG A 587 2.81 -26.51 0.25
N TYR A 588 3.78 -25.63 0.08
CA TYR A 588 4.77 -25.74 -1.01
C TYR A 588 5.46 -27.11 -1.00
N HIS A 589 5.83 -27.59 0.19
CA HIS A 589 6.48 -28.89 0.36
C HIS A 589 5.61 -30.09 0.00
N ASP A 590 4.28 -29.95 0.04
CA ASP A 590 3.32 -30.99 -0.33
C ASP A 590 2.97 -30.95 -1.83
N ILE A 591 3.02 -29.77 -2.46
CA ILE A 591 2.67 -29.59 -3.87
C ILE A 591 3.80 -30.09 -4.78
N PHE A 592 5.04 -29.70 -4.51
CA PHE A 592 6.18 -29.98 -5.40
C PHE A 592 7.14 -30.98 -4.77
N SER A 593 7.71 -31.88 -5.57
CA SER A 593 8.62 -32.92 -5.05
C SER A 593 9.94 -32.32 -4.54
N ALA A 594 10.64 -33.04 -3.65
CA ALA A 594 11.96 -32.61 -3.17
C ALA A 594 12.99 -32.39 -4.30
N ASP A 595 12.85 -33.11 -5.42
CA ASP A 595 13.70 -32.90 -6.60
C ASP A 595 13.35 -31.60 -7.33
N ASP A 596 12.07 -31.25 -7.44
CA ASP A 596 11.65 -29.99 -8.05
C ASP A 596 12.07 -28.79 -7.20
N ARG A 597 11.89 -28.88 -5.88
CA ARG A 597 12.35 -27.83 -4.94
C ARG A 597 13.86 -27.62 -5.03
N ARG A 598 14.64 -28.71 -5.11
CA ARG A 598 16.11 -28.62 -5.29
C ARG A 598 16.51 -27.97 -6.61
N LYS A 599 15.76 -28.23 -7.70
CA LYS A 599 16.01 -27.58 -9.00
C LYS A 599 15.65 -26.10 -8.99
N ALA A 600 14.54 -25.75 -8.34
CA ALA A 600 14.07 -24.37 -8.24
C ALA A 600 15.05 -23.49 -7.43
N SER A 601 15.69 -24.07 -6.42
CA SER A 601 16.74 -23.43 -5.60
C SER A 601 16.25 -22.19 -4.84
N VAL A 602 17.18 -21.48 -4.21
CA VAL A 602 16.96 -20.21 -3.51
C VAL A 602 16.39 -19.16 -4.46
N GLY A 603 15.45 -18.34 -3.98
CA GLY A 603 14.79 -17.30 -4.77
C GLY A 603 13.70 -17.82 -5.72
N ALA A 604 13.30 -19.09 -5.62
CA ALA A 604 12.18 -19.64 -6.36
C ALA A 604 10.84 -18.99 -5.98
N TYR A 605 9.88 -19.06 -6.90
CA TYR A 605 8.54 -18.53 -6.69
C TYR A 605 7.48 -19.35 -7.44
N ILE A 606 6.22 -19.19 -7.06
CA ILE A 606 5.09 -19.81 -7.76
C ILE A 606 4.23 -18.72 -8.42
N VAL A 607 3.86 -18.92 -9.68
CA VAL A 607 2.77 -18.16 -10.31
C VAL A 607 1.51 -19.00 -10.30
N ILE A 608 0.44 -18.43 -9.73
CA ILE A 608 -0.87 -19.06 -9.66
C ILE A 608 -1.75 -18.41 -10.72
N ARG A 609 -2.29 -19.22 -11.64
CA ARG A 609 -3.09 -18.73 -12.77
C ARG A 609 -4.41 -19.47 -12.89
N ASP A 610 -5.47 -18.71 -13.10
CA ASP A 610 -6.80 -19.22 -13.45
C ASP A 610 -7.48 -18.27 -14.42
N THR A 611 -8.03 -18.78 -15.52
CA THR A 611 -8.73 -17.97 -16.54
C THR A 611 -10.25 -18.12 -16.48
N THR A 612 -10.75 -18.96 -15.57
CA THR A 612 -12.17 -19.26 -15.38
C THR A 612 -12.77 -18.43 -14.24
N CYS A 613 -11.96 -18.10 -13.23
CA CYS A 613 -12.40 -17.32 -12.07
C CYS A 613 -11.32 -16.38 -11.50
N ARG A 614 -11.76 -15.39 -10.73
CA ARG A 614 -10.95 -14.57 -9.83
C ARG A 614 -10.85 -15.26 -8.47
N LEU A 615 -9.65 -15.66 -8.07
CA LEU A 615 -9.34 -16.18 -6.75
C LEU A 615 -8.82 -15.05 -5.86
N PHE A 616 -8.98 -15.24 -4.56
CA PHE A 616 -8.33 -14.42 -3.54
C PHE A 616 -7.31 -15.29 -2.80
N GLY A 617 -6.07 -14.83 -2.68
CA GLY A 617 -4.97 -15.64 -2.15
C GLY A 617 -4.39 -15.08 -0.86
N TYR A 618 -3.97 -15.96 0.03
CA TYR A 618 -3.13 -15.66 1.19
C TYR A 618 -1.84 -16.47 1.12
N HIS A 619 -0.74 -15.87 1.50
CA HIS A 619 0.58 -16.50 1.59
C HIS A 619 1.15 -16.32 2.99
N GLY A 620 2.03 -17.25 3.36
CA GLY A 620 2.71 -17.21 4.64
C GLY A 620 3.96 -18.08 4.62
N LEU A 621 4.92 -17.76 5.47
CA LEU A 621 6.03 -18.66 5.79
C LEU A 621 5.73 -19.36 7.11
N VAL A 622 6.21 -20.58 7.27
CA VAL A 622 6.03 -21.37 8.49
C VAL A 622 7.33 -22.03 8.86
N ALA A 623 7.78 -21.79 10.08
CA ALA A 623 8.94 -22.42 10.70
C ALA A 623 8.55 -23.66 11.50
N GLU A 624 9.49 -24.60 11.67
CA GLU A 624 9.26 -25.82 12.46
C GLU A 624 8.96 -25.54 13.93
N ASN A 625 9.47 -24.44 14.48
CA ASN A 625 9.24 -24.04 15.86
C ASN A 625 7.87 -23.39 16.09
N GLY A 626 7.03 -23.27 15.05
CA GLY A 626 5.68 -22.72 15.12
C GLY A 626 5.57 -21.21 14.86
N ALA A 627 6.68 -20.48 14.65
CA ALA A 627 6.63 -19.12 14.12
C ALA A 627 6.08 -19.15 12.68
N PHE A 628 5.23 -18.19 12.34
CA PHE A 628 4.64 -18.12 11.00
C PHE A 628 4.22 -16.70 10.63
N SER A 629 4.20 -16.42 9.32
CA SER A 629 3.61 -15.20 8.78
C SER A 629 2.33 -15.52 8.02
N LEU A 630 1.45 -14.54 7.85
CA LEU A 630 0.30 -14.64 6.97
C LEU A 630 -0.12 -13.25 6.49
N ASP A 631 -0.27 -13.09 5.18
CA ASP A 631 -0.92 -11.92 4.59
C ASP A 631 -1.57 -12.29 3.26
N HIS A 632 -2.40 -11.40 2.72
CA HIS A 632 -2.99 -11.60 1.41
C HIS A 632 -1.98 -11.37 0.28
N MET A 633 -2.19 -12.05 -0.84
CA MET A 633 -1.34 -11.97 -2.02
C MET A 633 -1.77 -10.80 -2.90
N PHE A 634 -0.79 -10.20 -3.59
CA PHE A 634 -1.09 -9.30 -4.69
C PHE A 634 -1.15 -10.05 -6.03
N GLY A 635 -2.10 -9.65 -6.87
CA GLY A 635 -2.16 -10.05 -8.28
C GLY A 635 -1.45 -9.07 -9.19
N PHE A 636 -1.15 -9.47 -10.42
CA PHE A 636 -0.54 -8.61 -11.44
C PHE A 636 -0.98 -9.00 -12.86
#